data_AF-E6ZMZ6-F1
#
_entry.id   AF-E6ZMZ6-F1
#
_cell.length_a   1.000
_cell.length_b   1.000
_cell.length_c   1.000
_cell.angle_alpha   90.00
_cell.angle_beta   90.00
_cell.angle_gamma   90.00
#
_symmetry.space_group_name_H-M   'P 1'
#
loop_
_entity.id
_entity.type
_entity.pdbx_description
1 polymer ?
#
loop_
_entity_poly.entity_id
_entity_poly.type
_entity_poly.pdbx_seq_one_letter_code
_entity_poly.pdbx_strand_id
1 'polypeptide(L)'
;MSLTCFRAWPRQRLLPLRSLCSPSATIVRSPSSQILVSLSLTTQLRSRSTMRQGAQIHLTEQEEAICQLLDQTCSYIHRERPNIPDIDSTQTSGDGSQPCEARIAGGWVRDKLLARDSDDLDISLSTLTGNAFALYLKHYLSSPSFAASPLARSPFFSDEGSEMGRIGKIAANPEQSKNLETATARVLGLSLDFVNLRKETYDPGSRIPTMTFGTPKEDAERRDITINSLLYNVHTRQVEDHTGLGLQDLASGLIRTPLPPLTTFLDDPLRVLRCVRFSSRFAYELHPTIIRCLTGANVAGNPADGAETSLDQLASSDDPRVSTQGSRGVESGRDQIRDALVSKVSRERFGIEVDKMIKGPNPLLALFLLHRLELFPLVFHPPPSAGKLYAASASIPPKELGQPGPDSVALNAARLLDAILGGKALEDGSPVNQSVPLDSLRIGDGRNDTQKADLSRAFSSIPTSPIPKAVLAALPADLVSSWSSASLSSEERRRLWISVALLPVRHLMYEEKKNKFAWAGESVIANGLKLGTKTLKEPVASLHRCMELLPLGRKVLSSEQTPVDAESEALDRLLHLPRGLSVKSRLALLLRNPHVSNGMLQLRPEPALLVSFISELIDLWHQHTGTFDDTATLAALQAQSTALASEYTRFWRLITQWNLVARADEKPVLDGNAVTACLGCHPKLISQIQTFVLAWQYDQPQLGGDAEEECRTWLKAEWDKGGIVPFDQRPAPPPSKGDKAKKKPVPAKTAEEGERRKRQKSE
;
A
#
# COMPACT_ATOMS: atom_id res chain seq x y z
N MET A 1 39.40 -12.24 -40.23
CA MET A 1 39.60 -12.01 -41.68
C MET A 1 38.60 -10.94 -42.13
N SER A 2 39.10 -9.93 -42.87
CA SER A 2 38.43 -8.81 -43.59
C SER A 2 37.54 -7.85 -42.80
N LEU A 3 37.84 -6.55 -42.63
CA LEU A 3 37.98 -5.40 -43.59
C LEU A 3 36.66 -5.12 -44.33
N THR A 4 36.01 -3.96 -44.16
CA THR A 4 36.27 -2.65 -44.85
C THR A 4 35.60 -1.46 -44.08
N CYS A 5 36.30 -0.36 -43.72
CA CYS A 5 36.49 0.95 -44.43
C CYS A 5 35.18 1.69 -44.85
N PHE A 6 34.94 3.00 -44.68
CA PHE A 6 35.81 4.20 -44.80
C PHE A 6 35.09 5.53 -44.39
N ARG A 7 35.86 6.55 -43.94
CA ARG A 7 35.77 8.04 -44.17
C ARG A 7 34.64 8.84 -43.48
N ALA A 8 34.80 10.10 -43.01
CA ALA A 8 35.79 11.15 -43.28
C ALA A 8 35.85 12.23 -42.16
N TRP A 9 36.94 13.01 -42.17
CA TRP A 9 37.29 14.18 -41.35
C TRP A 9 37.34 15.44 -42.24
N PRO A 10 37.37 16.67 -41.69
CA PRO A 10 38.47 17.59 -42.03
C PRO A 10 39.02 18.36 -40.80
N ARG A 11 40.37 18.42 -40.61
CA ARG A 11 41.34 19.52 -40.93
C ARG A 11 41.10 20.86 -40.20
N GLN A 12 42.09 21.66 -39.73
CA GLN A 12 43.54 21.56 -39.42
C GLN A 12 43.99 22.95 -38.86
N ARG A 13 45.10 22.99 -38.08
CA ARG A 13 46.05 24.14 -37.79
C ARG A 13 45.89 24.86 -36.44
N LEU A 14 46.92 25.24 -35.66
CA LEU A 14 48.40 25.23 -35.73
C LEU A 14 48.95 25.38 -34.28
N LEU A 15 50.12 24.79 -33.99
CA LEU A 15 50.99 25.03 -32.80
C LEU A 15 51.82 26.33 -32.99
N PRO A 16 52.43 26.99 -31.97
CA PRO A 16 53.63 26.47 -31.28
C PRO A 16 53.88 26.84 -29.80
N LEU A 17 54.91 26.17 -29.28
CA LEU A 17 55.53 26.13 -27.94
C LEU A 17 56.29 27.39 -27.49
N ARG A 18 56.44 27.55 -26.15
CA ARG A 18 57.61 28.01 -25.32
C ARG A 18 57.07 28.69 -24.04
N SER A 19 57.67 28.73 -22.85
CA SER A 19 58.81 28.08 -22.16
C SER A 19 58.84 28.65 -20.72
N LEU A 20 59.15 27.82 -19.72
CA LEU A 20 59.90 28.11 -18.46
C LEU A 20 59.56 29.35 -17.60
N CYS A 21 59.13 29.12 -16.34
CA CYS A 21 59.86 29.56 -15.12
C CYS A 21 59.12 29.16 -13.83
N SER A 22 59.86 28.52 -12.92
CA SER A 22 59.60 28.47 -11.47
C SER A 22 60.36 29.64 -10.81
N PRO A 23 60.01 30.11 -9.59
CA PRO A 23 60.42 29.39 -8.38
C PRO A 23 59.42 29.44 -7.19
N SER A 24 59.78 28.65 -6.19
CA SER A 24 59.16 28.26 -4.93
C SER A 24 58.52 29.34 -4.05
N ALA A 25 57.38 29.00 -3.43
CA ALA A 25 57.09 29.34 -2.03
C ALA A 25 56.06 28.36 -1.43
N THR A 26 56.48 27.67 -0.38
CA THR A 26 55.71 26.72 0.45
C THR A 26 54.75 27.48 1.35
N ILE A 27 53.45 27.12 1.40
CA ILE A 27 52.54 27.18 2.58
C ILE A 27 51.32 26.26 2.33
N VAL A 28 51.33 25.13 3.03
CA VAL A 28 50.27 24.45 3.82
C VAL A 28 48.76 24.65 3.50
N ARG A 29 48.07 23.48 3.36
CA ARG A 29 46.65 23.10 3.63
C ARG A 29 45.63 22.98 2.47
N SER A 30 45.36 21.69 2.14
CA SER A 30 44.11 20.99 1.74
C SER A 30 43.18 21.54 0.63
N PRO A 31 42.85 20.68 -0.37
CA PRO A 31 41.56 20.74 -1.07
C PRO A 31 40.78 19.41 -0.92
N SER A 32 39.55 19.50 -0.41
CA SER A 32 38.52 18.48 -0.64
C SER A 32 37.54 19.06 -1.65
N SER A 33 37.73 18.69 -2.92
CA SER A 33 36.79 19.01 -4.00
C SER A 33 35.57 18.10 -3.87
N GLN A 34 34.47 18.64 -3.34
CA GLN A 34 33.14 18.07 -3.51
C GLN A 34 32.58 18.52 -4.86
N ILE A 35 32.26 17.53 -5.69
CA ILE A 35 31.51 17.70 -6.93
C ILE A 35 30.08 18.06 -6.54
N LEU A 36 29.68 19.30 -6.82
CA LEU A 36 28.34 19.82 -6.65
C LEU A 36 27.45 19.28 -7.78
N VAL A 37 26.61 18.28 -7.47
CA VAL A 37 25.46 17.94 -8.30
C VAL A 37 24.34 18.91 -7.92
N SER A 38 24.32 20.07 -8.57
CA SER A 38 23.19 21.01 -8.50
C SER A 38 22.12 20.56 -9.49
N LEU A 39 21.07 19.90 -9.00
CA LEU A 39 19.83 19.69 -9.75
C LEU A 39 18.63 20.21 -8.94
N SER A 40 18.11 21.34 -9.42
CA SER A 40 16.70 21.72 -9.49
C SER A 40 15.84 21.73 -8.20
N LEU A 41 16.30 22.38 -7.13
CA LEU A 41 15.43 22.82 -6.02
C LEU A 41 15.08 24.32 -6.06
N THR A 42 15.64 25.08 -7.00
CA THR A 42 15.57 26.54 -7.04
C THR A 42 14.28 27.09 -7.68
N THR A 43 13.51 26.26 -8.39
CA THR A 43 12.29 26.69 -9.08
C THR A 43 11.04 26.75 -8.18
N GLN A 44 11.06 26.11 -7.00
CA GLN A 44 9.89 26.04 -6.09
C GLN A 44 9.71 27.27 -5.17
N LEU A 45 10.70 28.17 -5.07
CA LEU A 45 10.68 29.26 -4.10
C LEU A 45 9.96 30.54 -4.59
N ARG A 46 9.55 30.62 -5.86
CA ARG A 46 8.93 31.83 -6.43
C ARG A 46 7.39 31.87 -6.41
N SER A 47 6.66 30.78 -6.11
CA SER A 47 5.18 30.76 -6.23
C SER A 47 4.38 30.95 -4.93
N ARG A 48 5.03 31.03 -3.76
CA ARG A 48 4.31 30.98 -2.47
C ARG A 48 3.73 32.33 -2.00
N SER A 49 4.17 33.46 -2.55
CA SER A 49 3.67 34.80 -2.18
C SER A 49 2.54 35.33 -3.07
N THR A 50 2.19 34.64 -4.16
CA THR A 50 1.21 35.13 -5.16
C THR A 50 -0.20 34.57 -5.01
N MET A 51 -0.44 33.59 -4.13
CA MET A 51 -1.74 32.88 -4.05
C MET A 51 -2.89 33.67 -3.41
N ARG A 52 -2.69 34.93 -2.98
CA ARG A 52 -3.77 35.75 -2.39
C ARG A 52 -4.65 36.45 -3.44
N GLN A 53 -4.22 36.56 -4.70
CA GLN A 53 -5.05 37.07 -5.80
C GLN A 53 -4.65 36.39 -7.12
N GLY A 54 -5.55 35.58 -7.68
CA GLY A 54 -5.44 34.99 -9.03
C GLY A 54 -4.37 33.92 -9.17
N ALA A 55 -4.57 32.74 -8.57
CA ALA A 55 -3.73 31.58 -8.88
C ALA A 55 -3.92 31.20 -10.35
N GLN A 56 -2.91 31.49 -11.19
CA GLN A 56 -2.95 31.18 -12.61
C GLN A 56 -2.45 29.75 -12.86
N ILE A 57 -3.24 28.97 -13.57
CA ILE A 57 -2.84 27.64 -14.06
C ILE A 57 -2.21 27.83 -15.44
N HIS A 58 -1.00 27.28 -15.61
CA HIS A 58 -0.37 27.19 -16.92
C HIS A 58 -0.83 25.89 -17.61
N LEU A 59 -1.53 26.03 -18.72
CA LEU A 59 -2.00 24.93 -19.54
C LEU A 59 -0.90 24.48 -20.50
N THR A 60 -0.77 23.17 -20.72
CA THR A 60 0.00 22.66 -21.87
C THR A 60 -0.73 22.98 -23.17
N GLU A 61 -0.04 22.89 -24.32
CA GLU A 61 -0.69 23.10 -25.62
C GLU A 61 -1.85 22.10 -25.86
N GLN A 62 -1.71 20.87 -25.36
CA GLN A 62 -2.76 19.84 -25.42
C GLN A 62 -3.96 20.20 -24.54
N GLU A 63 -3.73 20.65 -23.31
CA GLU A 63 -4.79 21.07 -22.38
C GLU A 63 -5.49 22.33 -22.85
N GLU A 64 -4.76 23.26 -23.46
CA GLU A 64 -5.31 24.45 -24.09
C GLU A 64 -6.24 24.08 -25.25
N ALA A 65 -5.82 23.14 -26.12
CA ALA A 65 -6.65 22.63 -27.20
C ALA A 65 -7.93 21.95 -26.68
N ILE A 66 -7.86 21.20 -25.58
CA ILE A 66 -9.04 20.60 -24.92
C ILE A 66 -9.95 21.69 -24.37
N CYS A 67 -9.41 22.68 -23.68
CA CYS A 67 -10.22 23.78 -23.14
C CYS A 67 -10.93 24.56 -24.26
N GLN A 68 -10.25 24.82 -25.38
CA GLN A 68 -10.86 25.43 -26.56
C GLN A 68 -11.96 24.55 -27.16
N LEU A 69 -11.74 23.23 -27.25
CA LEU A 69 -12.73 22.28 -27.74
C LEU A 69 -14.02 22.34 -26.89
N LEU A 70 -13.88 22.29 -25.57
CA LEU A 70 -15.00 22.33 -24.63
C LEU A 70 -15.76 23.67 -24.73
N ASP A 71 -15.04 24.78 -24.76
CA ASP A 71 -15.61 26.13 -24.90
C ASP A 71 -16.40 26.31 -26.22
N GLN A 72 -15.80 25.88 -27.34
CA GLN A 72 -16.46 25.92 -28.64
C GLN A 72 -17.68 24.99 -28.71
N THR A 73 -17.62 23.83 -28.05
CA THR A 73 -18.75 22.90 -27.94
C THR A 73 -19.92 23.53 -27.17
N CYS A 74 -19.65 24.14 -26.01
CA CYS A 74 -20.65 24.88 -25.24
C CYS A 74 -21.28 26.02 -26.06
N SER A 75 -20.46 26.79 -26.77
CA SER A 75 -20.90 27.87 -27.66
C SER A 75 -21.78 27.36 -28.82
N TYR A 76 -21.40 26.23 -29.41
CA TYR A 76 -22.14 25.57 -30.48
C TYR A 76 -23.53 25.11 -30.00
N ILE A 77 -23.61 24.47 -28.82
CA ILE A 77 -24.88 24.04 -28.21
C ILE A 77 -25.80 25.24 -28.01
N HIS A 78 -25.28 26.34 -27.47
CA HIS A 78 -26.09 27.53 -27.17
C HIS A 78 -26.56 28.26 -28.43
N ARG A 79 -25.68 28.43 -29.43
CA ARG A 79 -25.95 29.22 -30.64
C ARG A 79 -26.79 28.47 -31.68
N GLU A 80 -26.47 27.20 -31.91
CA GLU A 80 -27.07 26.43 -33.03
C GLU A 80 -28.22 25.54 -32.57
N ARG A 81 -28.31 25.24 -31.26
CA ARG A 81 -29.36 24.40 -30.64
C ARG A 81 -29.73 23.18 -31.49
N PRO A 82 -28.75 22.34 -31.86
CA PRO A 82 -29.01 21.22 -32.76
C PRO A 82 -29.94 20.21 -32.07
N ASN A 83 -30.95 19.73 -32.80
CA ASN A 83 -31.84 18.70 -32.30
C ASN A 83 -31.18 17.31 -32.47
N ILE A 84 -30.78 16.68 -31.38
CA ILE A 84 -30.18 15.33 -31.36
C ILE A 84 -31.23 14.34 -30.85
N PRO A 85 -31.60 13.31 -31.64
CA PRO A 85 -32.72 12.42 -31.33
C PRO A 85 -32.56 11.58 -30.05
N ASP A 86 -31.31 11.40 -29.58
CA ASP A 86 -30.98 10.61 -28.39
C ASP A 86 -30.94 11.42 -27.09
N ILE A 87 -31.27 12.73 -27.11
CA ILE A 87 -31.27 13.61 -25.93
C ILE A 87 -32.70 13.98 -25.55
N ASP A 88 -33.11 13.62 -24.33
CA ASP A 88 -34.44 13.92 -23.79
C ASP A 88 -34.39 15.02 -22.73
N SER A 89 -35.56 15.57 -22.39
CA SER A 89 -35.80 16.61 -21.38
C SER A 89 -35.25 16.30 -19.98
N THR A 90 -35.06 15.02 -19.66
CA THR A 90 -34.47 14.56 -18.38
C THR A 90 -32.96 14.81 -18.29
N GLN A 91 -32.29 15.04 -19.42
CA GLN A 91 -30.84 15.20 -19.52
C GLN A 91 -30.39 16.67 -19.56
N THR A 92 -31.35 17.59 -19.48
CA THR A 92 -31.14 19.04 -19.54
C THR A 92 -31.76 19.70 -18.31
N SER A 93 -31.08 20.69 -17.73
CA SER A 93 -31.66 21.48 -16.65
C SER A 93 -32.47 22.68 -17.19
N GLY A 94 -33.72 22.84 -16.73
CA GLY A 94 -34.53 24.03 -17.01
C GLY A 94 -35.11 24.09 -18.43
N ASP A 95 -35.48 25.30 -18.87
CA ASP A 95 -36.16 25.59 -20.14
C ASP A 95 -35.20 25.73 -21.35
N GLY A 96 -33.91 25.43 -21.18
CA GLY A 96 -32.88 25.58 -22.21
C GLY A 96 -32.48 27.03 -22.50
N SER A 97 -32.87 28.00 -21.67
CA SER A 97 -32.49 29.41 -21.83
C SER A 97 -31.04 29.70 -21.42
N GLN A 98 -30.52 28.99 -20.41
CA GLN A 98 -29.16 29.21 -19.91
C GLN A 98 -28.09 28.46 -20.71
N PRO A 99 -26.95 29.10 -21.03
CA PRO A 99 -25.85 28.44 -21.72
C PRO A 99 -25.23 27.33 -20.85
N CYS A 100 -24.81 26.25 -21.50
CA CYS A 100 -24.02 25.22 -20.84
C CYS A 100 -22.60 25.73 -20.59
N GLU A 101 -22.12 25.58 -19.37
CA GLU A 101 -20.77 25.94 -18.96
C GLU A 101 -20.00 24.68 -18.52
N ALA A 102 -18.75 24.57 -18.96
CA ALA A 102 -17.83 23.50 -18.61
C ALA A 102 -16.74 23.99 -17.65
N ARG A 103 -16.49 23.19 -16.61
CA ARG A 103 -15.42 23.43 -15.63
C ARG A 103 -14.60 22.16 -15.45
N ILE A 104 -13.29 22.27 -15.31
CA ILE A 104 -12.45 21.14 -14.87
C ILE A 104 -12.47 21.15 -13.35
N ALA A 105 -12.74 20.02 -12.70
CA ALA A 105 -12.98 19.97 -11.27
C ALA A 105 -11.95 19.16 -10.49
N GLY A 106 -11.73 19.57 -9.24
CA GLY A 106 -11.11 18.74 -8.21
C GLY A 106 -9.64 18.43 -8.42
N GLY A 107 -9.32 17.15 -8.64
CA GLY A 107 -7.96 16.63 -8.55
C GLY A 107 -6.98 17.31 -9.50
N TRP A 108 -7.40 17.50 -10.76
CA TRP A 108 -6.59 18.15 -11.79
C TRP A 108 -6.23 19.60 -11.41
N VAL A 109 -7.20 20.38 -10.91
CA VAL A 109 -6.99 21.79 -10.52
C VAL A 109 -5.97 21.89 -9.40
N ARG A 110 -6.14 21.07 -8.34
CA ARG A 110 -5.20 20.97 -7.22
C ARG A 110 -3.80 20.59 -7.70
N ASP A 111 -3.70 19.55 -8.53
CA ASP A 111 -2.41 19.01 -8.96
C ASP A 111 -1.68 20.02 -9.87
N LYS A 112 -2.38 20.72 -10.75
CA LYS A 112 -1.81 21.82 -11.55
C LYS A 112 -1.30 22.98 -10.71
N LEU A 113 -2.06 23.39 -9.69
CA LEU A 113 -1.62 24.42 -8.75
C LEU A 113 -0.38 23.99 -7.93
N LEU A 114 -0.18 22.68 -7.76
CA LEU A 114 1.02 22.09 -7.15
C LEU A 114 2.14 21.79 -8.17
N ALA A 115 2.01 22.24 -9.42
CA ALA A 115 2.93 21.95 -10.52
C ALA A 115 3.16 20.44 -10.73
N ARG A 116 2.07 19.67 -10.66
CA ARG A 116 2.02 18.24 -10.97
C ARG A 116 1.12 18.01 -12.18
N ASP A 117 1.54 17.07 -13.03
CA ASP A 117 0.73 16.64 -14.16
C ASP A 117 -0.35 15.65 -13.73
N SER A 118 -1.46 15.67 -14.46
CA SER A 118 -2.63 14.83 -14.23
C SER A 118 -3.26 14.48 -15.58
N ASP A 119 -3.42 13.18 -15.82
CA ASP A 119 -3.93 12.67 -17.10
C ASP A 119 -5.45 12.48 -17.12
N ASP A 120 -6.08 12.63 -15.96
CA ASP A 120 -7.51 12.43 -15.71
C ASP A 120 -8.19 13.78 -15.48
N LEU A 121 -9.08 14.19 -16.39
CA LEU A 121 -9.81 15.45 -16.33
C LEU A 121 -11.29 15.20 -16.03
N ASP A 122 -11.71 15.57 -14.83
CA ASP A 122 -13.13 15.56 -14.44
C ASP A 122 -13.82 16.85 -14.93
N ILE A 123 -14.67 16.76 -15.96
CA ILE A 123 -15.40 17.89 -16.53
C ILE A 123 -16.78 17.99 -15.88
N SER A 124 -17.01 19.08 -15.15
CA SER A 124 -18.27 19.43 -14.51
C SER A 124 -19.10 20.39 -15.37
N LEU A 125 -20.36 20.02 -15.65
CA LEU A 125 -21.25 20.70 -16.60
C LEU A 125 -22.45 21.35 -15.88
N SER A 126 -22.81 22.58 -16.23
CA SER A 126 -23.89 23.31 -15.54
C SER A 126 -25.30 22.82 -15.87
N THR A 127 -25.62 22.67 -17.15
CA THR A 127 -27.01 22.47 -17.61
C THR A 127 -27.28 21.13 -18.31
N LEU A 128 -26.27 20.29 -18.47
CA LEU A 128 -26.36 19.04 -19.23
C LEU A 128 -25.82 17.85 -18.44
N THR A 129 -26.38 16.65 -18.65
CA THR A 129 -25.75 15.41 -18.19
C THR A 129 -24.49 15.10 -19.00
N GLY A 130 -23.61 14.26 -18.43
CA GLY A 130 -22.37 13.89 -19.09
C GLY A 130 -22.60 13.19 -20.43
N ASN A 131 -23.63 12.33 -20.49
CA ASN A 131 -24.02 11.64 -21.71
C ASN A 131 -24.53 12.61 -22.79
N ALA A 132 -25.43 13.53 -22.46
CA ALA A 132 -25.94 14.52 -23.40
C ALA A 132 -24.83 15.39 -23.98
N PHE A 133 -23.91 15.87 -23.13
CA PHE A 133 -22.77 16.67 -23.59
C PHE A 133 -21.84 15.86 -24.51
N ALA A 134 -21.57 14.59 -24.21
CA ALA A 134 -20.74 13.75 -25.06
C ALA A 134 -21.34 13.54 -26.47
N LEU A 135 -22.67 13.44 -26.57
CA LEU A 135 -23.39 13.39 -27.85
C LEU A 135 -23.29 14.72 -28.61
N TYR A 136 -23.47 15.85 -27.92
CA TYR A 136 -23.28 17.18 -28.53
C TYR A 136 -21.85 17.40 -29.00
N LEU A 137 -20.86 16.98 -28.22
CA LEU A 137 -19.45 17.04 -28.59
C LEU A 137 -19.20 16.24 -29.88
N LYS A 138 -19.71 15.00 -29.96
CA LYS A 138 -19.61 14.17 -31.16
C LYS A 138 -20.26 14.83 -32.38
N HIS A 139 -21.42 15.45 -32.19
CA HIS A 139 -22.10 16.18 -33.25
C HIS A 139 -21.31 17.42 -33.69
N TYR A 140 -20.79 18.20 -32.73
CA TYR A 140 -19.98 19.38 -33.00
C TYR A 140 -18.75 19.03 -33.85
N LEU A 141 -18.03 17.97 -33.49
CA LEU A 141 -16.85 17.50 -34.23
C LEU A 141 -17.16 17.07 -35.67
N SER A 142 -18.41 16.64 -35.94
CA SER A 142 -18.86 16.25 -37.28
C SER A 142 -19.48 17.43 -38.05
N SER A 143 -19.59 18.60 -37.43
CA SER A 143 -20.28 19.76 -38.01
C SER A 143 -19.36 20.60 -38.91
N PRO A 144 -19.92 21.31 -39.91
CA PRO A 144 -19.18 22.32 -40.67
C PRO A 144 -18.59 23.42 -39.78
N SER A 145 -19.24 23.72 -38.66
CA SER A 145 -18.79 24.71 -37.67
C SER A 145 -17.45 24.33 -37.03
N PHE A 146 -17.20 23.04 -36.78
CA PHE A 146 -15.89 22.58 -36.31
C PHE A 146 -14.86 22.60 -37.44
N ALA A 147 -15.19 22.12 -38.65
CA ALA A 147 -14.29 22.13 -39.79
C ALA A 147 -13.80 23.54 -40.18
N ALA A 148 -14.64 24.56 -39.96
CA ALA A 148 -14.29 25.97 -40.15
C ALA A 148 -13.47 26.58 -39.00
N SER A 149 -13.40 25.91 -37.84
CA SER A 149 -12.70 26.42 -36.66
C SER A 149 -11.17 26.39 -36.83
N PRO A 150 -10.42 27.31 -36.19
CA PRO A 150 -8.97 27.24 -36.12
C PRO A 150 -8.46 25.94 -35.48
N LEU A 151 -9.25 25.35 -34.58
CA LEU A 151 -8.89 24.15 -33.83
C LEU A 151 -8.81 22.91 -34.75
N ALA A 152 -9.70 22.80 -35.74
CA ALA A 152 -9.64 21.72 -36.74
C ALA A 152 -8.39 21.79 -37.64
N ARG A 153 -7.76 22.97 -37.77
CA ARG A 153 -6.51 23.16 -38.52
C ARG A 153 -5.26 23.04 -37.63
N SER A 154 -5.44 22.83 -36.33
CA SER A 154 -4.33 22.68 -35.39
C SER A 154 -3.64 21.33 -35.60
N PRO A 155 -2.33 21.20 -35.27
CA PRO A 155 -1.59 19.95 -35.39
C PRO A 155 -2.16 18.81 -34.52
N PHE A 156 -3.03 19.15 -33.55
CA PHE A 156 -3.70 18.19 -32.67
C PHE A 156 -4.90 17.50 -33.34
N PHE A 157 -5.52 18.11 -34.36
CA PHE A 157 -6.72 17.57 -35.01
C PHE A 157 -6.57 17.40 -36.54
N SER A 158 -5.37 17.63 -37.10
CA SER A 158 -5.07 17.42 -38.53
C SER A 158 -4.71 15.97 -38.87
N ASP A 159 -5.25 15.43 -39.96
CA ASP A 159 -5.18 14.02 -40.35
C ASP A 159 -3.79 13.50 -40.82
N GLU A 160 -2.80 14.36 -41.11
CA GLU A 160 -1.58 13.94 -41.83
C GLU A 160 -0.35 13.52 -40.99
N GLY A 161 -0.45 13.31 -39.66
CA GLY A 161 0.73 12.79 -38.95
C GLY A 161 0.70 12.58 -37.44
N SER A 162 -0.46 12.67 -36.78
CA SER A 162 -0.53 12.57 -35.31
C SER A 162 -1.16 11.25 -34.86
N GLU A 163 -0.38 10.36 -34.25
CA GLU A 163 -0.93 9.25 -33.42
C GLU A 163 -1.81 9.76 -32.26
N MET A 164 -1.80 11.07 -31.96
CA MET A 164 -2.53 11.71 -30.86
C MET A 164 -3.85 12.39 -31.27
N GLY A 165 -4.21 12.47 -32.56
CA GLY A 165 -5.32 13.32 -33.03
C GLY A 165 -6.71 12.69 -33.14
N ARG A 166 -6.88 11.39 -32.85
CA ARG A 166 -8.20 10.74 -32.86
C ARG A 166 -8.83 10.74 -31.48
N ILE A 167 -10.02 11.31 -31.35
CA ILE A 167 -10.85 11.13 -30.17
C ILE A 167 -11.17 9.63 -30.04
N GLY A 168 -10.69 9.04 -28.96
CA GLY A 168 -10.91 7.64 -28.62
C GLY A 168 -12.40 7.37 -28.33
N LYS A 169 -12.74 6.09 -28.23
CA LYS A 169 -14.11 5.60 -28.03
C LYS A 169 -14.81 6.37 -26.90
N ILE A 170 -15.84 7.14 -27.26
CA ILE A 170 -16.79 7.71 -26.31
C ILE A 170 -17.69 6.57 -25.84
N ALA A 171 -17.63 6.25 -24.55
CA ALA A 171 -18.47 5.23 -23.95
C ALA A 171 -19.25 5.84 -22.79
N ALA A 172 -20.57 5.63 -22.78
CA ALA A 172 -21.33 5.73 -21.54
C ALA A 172 -20.79 4.66 -20.59
N ASN A 173 -20.55 5.01 -19.33
CA ASN A 173 -20.02 4.09 -18.33
C ASN A 173 -21.13 3.64 -17.36
N PRO A 174 -21.95 2.62 -17.72
CA PRO A 174 -23.04 2.15 -16.86
C PRO A 174 -22.54 1.45 -15.59
N GLU A 175 -21.27 1.03 -15.52
CA GLU A 175 -20.72 0.35 -14.34
C GLU A 175 -20.42 1.30 -13.18
N GLN A 176 -20.08 2.57 -13.46
CA GLN A 176 -19.75 3.51 -12.39
C GLN A 176 -20.97 4.01 -11.62
N SER A 177 -22.21 3.89 -12.14
CA SER A 177 -23.45 4.07 -11.38
C SER A 177 -24.71 3.70 -12.13
N LYS A 178 -25.59 2.90 -11.50
CA LYS A 178 -26.98 2.72 -11.94
C LYS A 178 -27.82 4.02 -11.92
N ASN A 179 -27.29 5.09 -11.31
CA ASN A 179 -27.96 6.38 -11.10
C ASN A 179 -27.15 7.61 -11.59
N LEU A 180 -25.97 7.45 -12.23
CA LEU A 180 -25.27 8.58 -12.86
C LEU A 180 -25.08 8.34 -14.36
N GLU A 181 -25.60 9.27 -15.15
CA GLU A 181 -25.27 9.38 -16.57
C GLU A 181 -23.90 10.06 -16.75
N THR A 182 -22.83 9.30 -16.48
CA THR A 182 -21.45 9.72 -16.76
C THR A 182 -21.00 9.23 -18.14
N ALA A 183 -20.21 10.05 -18.82
CA ALA A 183 -19.59 9.69 -20.09
C ALA A 183 -18.08 9.89 -20.00
N THR A 184 -17.32 8.91 -20.47
CA THR A 184 -15.86 9.00 -20.57
C THR A 184 -15.47 9.12 -22.05
N ALA A 185 -14.58 10.06 -22.35
CA ALA A 185 -13.99 10.25 -23.66
C ALA A 185 -12.46 10.31 -23.54
N ARG A 186 -11.74 9.76 -24.52
CA ARG A 186 -10.29 9.93 -24.60
C ARG A 186 -9.95 10.95 -25.67
N VAL A 187 -9.39 12.10 -25.30
CA VAL A 187 -9.13 13.22 -26.23
C VAL A 187 -7.66 13.60 -26.10
N LEU A 188 -6.92 13.60 -27.22
CA LEU A 188 -5.49 13.92 -27.26
C LEU A 188 -4.64 13.08 -26.28
N GLY A 189 -5.00 11.80 -26.10
CA GLY A 189 -4.33 10.88 -25.17
C GLY A 189 -4.81 10.97 -23.71
N LEU A 190 -5.46 12.06 -23.32
CA LEU A 190 -6.01 12.33 -21.98
C LEU A 190 -7.41 11.74 -21.80
N SER A 191 -7.74 11.34 -20.57
CA SER A 191 -9.07 10.81 -20.22
C SER A 191 -9.95 11.93 -19.67
N LEU A 192 -11.11 12.15 -20.28
CA LEU A 192 -12.10 13.15 -19.88
C LEU A 192 -13.36 12.44 -19.37
N ASP A 193 -13.74 12.73 -18.13
CA ASP A 193 -14.97 12.24 -17.52
C ASP A 193 -15.99 13.39 -17.40
N PHE A 194 -17.11 13.28 -18.11
CA PHE A 194 -18.17 14.28 -18.09
C PHE A 194 -19.20 13.96 -17.00
N VAL A 195 -19.42 14.94 -16.11
CA VAL A 195 -20.34 14.86 -14.98
C VAL A 195 -21.12 16.17 -14.89
N ASN A 196 -22.40 16.12 -14.58
CA ASN A 196 -23.16 17.34 -14.29
C ASN A 196 -22.87 17.85 -12.87
N LEU A 197 -22.91 19.17 -12.69
CA LEU A 197 -22.98 19.78 -11.38
C LEU A 197 -24.24 19.28 -10.68
N ARG A 198 -24.07 18.84 -9.43
CA ARG A 198 -25.17 18.19 -8.73
C ARG A 198 -25.27 18.62 -7.28
N LYS A 199 -26.51 18.69 -6.84
CA LYS A 199 -26.89 18.76 -5.43
C LYS A 199 -27.32 17.38 -4.98
N GLU A 200 -26.75 16.93 -3.88
CA GLU A 200 -27.03 15.62 -3.29
C GLU A 200 -27.83 15.82 -2.01
N THR A 201 -28.96 15.13 -1.89
CA THR A 201 -29.75 15.07 -0.66
C THR A 201 -29.62 13.67 -0.07
N TYR A 202 -29.12 13.58 1.16
CA TYR A 202 -28.89 12.33 1.86
C TYR A 202 -30.06 12.04 2.80
N ASP A 203 -30.77 10.93 2.55
CA ASP A 203 -31.79 10.41 3.47
C ASP A 203 -31.08 9.57 4.57
N PRO A 204 -31.35 9.78 5.87
CA PRO A 204 -30.76 8.99 6.95
C PRO A 204 -30.84 7.47 6.75
N GLY A 205 -31.88 6.97 6.08
CA GLY A 205 -32.11 5.55 5.81
C GLY A 205 -31.49 5.01 4.52
N SER A 206 -30.98 5.86 3.63
CA SER A 206 -30.42 5.45 2.33
C SER A 206 -28.92 5.70 2.26
N ARG A 207 -28.20 4.74 1.67
CA ARG A 207 -26.77 4.91 1.32
C ARG A 207 -26.58 5.72 0.03
N ILE A 208 -27.61 5.81 -0.79
CA ILE A 208 -27.56 6.44 -2.11
C ILE A 208 -28.29 7.78 -2.00
N PRO A 209 -27.61 8.92 -2.21
CA PRO A 209 -28.27 10.22 -2.20
C PRO A 209 -29.17 10.39 -3.41
N THR A 210 -30.23 11.18 -3.25
CA THR A 210 -31.04 11.66 -4.37
C THR A 210 -30.32 12.83 -5.03
N MET A 211 -30.18 12.78 -6.36
CA MET A 211 -29.37 13.75 -7.11
C MET A 211 -30.25 14.66 -7.95
N THR A 212 -29.93 15.96 -7.94
CA THR A 212 -30.56 16.98 -8.79
C THR A 212 -29.48 17.90 -9.37
N PHE A 213 -29.79 18.63 -10.45
CA PHE A 213 -28.87 19.65 -10.97
C PHE A 213 -28.57 20.69 -9.90
N GLY A 214 -27.29 21.02 -9.73
CA GLY A 214 -26.81 21.93 -8.69
C GLY A 214 -25.96 23.07 -9.25
N THR A 215 -25.73 24.07 -8.42
CA THR A 215 -24.81 25.18 -8.72
C THR A 215 -23.35 24.77 -8.48
N PRO A 216 -22.35 25.50 -9.05
CA PRO A 216 -20.94 25.26 -8.76
C PRO A 216 -20.61 25.28 -7.26
N LYS A 217 -21.30 26.13 -6.50
CA LYS A 217 -21.16 26.22 -5.04
C LYS A 217 -21.70 24.98 -4.33
N GLU A 218 -22.91 24.54 -4.68
CA GLU A 218 -23.49 23.32 -4.09
C GLU A 218 -22.66 22.07 -4.43
N ASP A 219 -22.09 22.02 -5.63
CA ASP A 219 -21.17 20.94 -6.03
C ASP A 219 -19.84 20.98 -5.25
N ALA A 220 -19.31 22.17 -4.97
CA ALA A 220 -18.12 22.35 -4.17
C ALA A 220 -18.34 21.96 -2.70
N GLU A 221 -19.47 22.35 -2.11
CA GLU A 221 -19.82 22.07 -0.70
C GLU A 221 -20.05 20.58 -0.42
N ARG A 222 -20.55 19.81 -1.40
CA ARG A 222 -20.72 18.36 -1.27
C ARG A 222 -19.43 17.57 -1.45
N ARG A 223 -18.27 18.18 -1.69
CA ARG A 223 -17.00 17.44 -1.87
C ARG A 223 -16.36 17.08 -0.53
N ASP A 224 -15.29 16.31 -0.60
CA ASP A 224 -14.62 15.79 0.58
C ASP A 224 -13.80 16.84 1.32
N ILE A 225 -12.91 17.54 0.60
CA ILE A 225 -11.97 18.50 1.16
C ILE A 225 -11.89 19.77 0.30
N THR A 226 -11.60 20.91 0.93
CA THR A 226 -11.55 22.25 0.29
C THR A 226 -10.60 22.33 -0.89
N ILE A 227 -9.42 21.69 -0.79
CA ILE A 227 -8.45 21.65 -1.89
C ILE A 227 -8.93 20.83 -3.10
N ASN A 228 -9.92 19.95 -2.93
CA ASN A 228 -10.54 19.16 -4.00
C ASN A 228 -11.87 19.75 -4.48
N SER A 229 -12.31 20.85 -3.90
CA SER A 229 -13.52 21.58 -4.31
C SER A 229 -13.22 22.77 -5.21
N LEU A 230 -11.95 22.95 -5.61
CA LEU A 230 -11.55 23.93 -6.61
C LEU A 230 -12.05 23.54 -8.00
N LEU A 231 -12.52 24.53 -8.74
CA LEU A 231 -12.97 24.39 -10.13
C LEU A 231 -12.10 25.29 -11.02
N TYR A 232 -11.87 24.88 -12.26
CA TYR A 232 -11.24 25.70 -13.28
C TYR A 232 -12.24 25.96 -14.39
N ASN A 233 -12.59 27.23 -14.58
CA ASN A 233 -13.56 27.63 -15.58
C ASN A 233 -12.89 27.69 -16.96
N VAL A 234 -13.36 26.83 -17.86
CA VAL A 234 -12.80 26.67 -19.20
C VAL A 234 -13.09 27.88 -20.10
N HIS A 235 -14.09 28.69 -19.77
CA HIS A 235 -14.46 29.88 -20.53
C HIS A 235 -13.64 31.10 -20.08
N THR A 236 -13.50 31.31 -18.77
CA THR A 236 -12.78 32.48 -18.22
C THR A 236 -11.28 32.23 -18.02
N ARG A 237 -10.85 30.96 -18.07
CA ARG A 237 -9.46 30.53 -17.79
C ARG A 237 -8.99 30.90 -16.38
N GLN A 238 -9.92 30.86 -15.43
CA GLN A 238 -9.66 31.19 -14.03
C GLN A 238 -10.03 30.05 -13.10
N VAL A 239 -9.31 29.97 -11.97
CA VAL A 239 -9.65 29.08 -10.86
C VAL A 239 -10.77 29.72 -10.05
N GLU A 240 -11.84 28.98 -9.83
CA GLU A 240 -12.97 29.33 -8.99
C GLU A 240 -12.88 28.56 -7.65
N ASP A 241 -12.87 29.30 -6.55
CA ASP A 241 -12.97 28.74 -5.20
C ASP A 241 -14.31 29.14 -4.56
N HIS A 242 -15.32 28.30 -4.75
CA HIS A 242 -16.66 28.53 -4.19
C HIS A 242 -16.75 28.29 -2.68
N THR A 243 -15.72 27.69 -2.07
CA THR A 243 -15.62 27.53 -0.61
C THR A 243 -14.97 28.72 0.08
N GLY A 244 -14.20 29.51 -0.66
CA GLY A 244 -13.40 30.64 -0.17
C GLY A 244 -12.14 30.24 0.61
N LEU A 245 -11.91 28.94 0.84
CA LEU A 245 -10.81 28.42 1.68
C LEU A 245 -9.87 27.49 0.93
N GLY A 246 -10.27 26.92 -0.21
CA GLY A 246 -9.50 25.91 -0.93
C GLY A 246 -8.12 26.39 -1.39
N LEU A 247 -8.02 27.61 -1.90
CA LEU A 247 -6.72 28.18 -2.31
C LEU A 247 -5.81 28.46 -1.11
N GLN A 248 -6.39 28.97 -0.01
CA GLN A 248 -5.66 29.24 1.23
C GLN A 248 -5.17 27.94 1.88
N ASP A 249 -6.02 26.92 1.95
CA ASP A 249 -5.73 25.61 2.52
C ASP A 249 -4.67 24.86 1.69
N LEU A 250 -4.71 25.01 0.36
CA LEU A 250 -3.67 24.47 -0.52
C LEU A 250 -2.32 25.15 -0.28
N ALA A 251 -2.32 26.47 -0.06
CA ALA A 251 -1.11 27.24 0.23
C ALA A 251 -0.53 26.92 1.61
N SER A 252 -1.38 26.70 2.62
CA SER A 252 -0.99 26.41 4.00
C SER A 252 -0.69 24.92 4.26
N GLY A 253 -1.03 24.03 3.33
CA GLY A 253 -0.83 22.60 3.49
C GLY A 253 -1.83 21.98 4.48
N LEU A 254 -3.09 22.39 4.39
CA LEU A 254 -4.15 22.03 5.34
C LEU A 254 -5.26 21.22 4.67
N ILE A 255 -5.72 20.18 5.35
CA ILE A 255 -6.89 19.38 4.95
C ILE A 255 -8.08 19.82 5.79
N ARG A 256 -9.05 20.44 5.14
CA ARG A 256 -10.30 20.92 5.75
C ARG A 256 -11.51 20.45 4.93
N THR A 257 -12.65 20.22 5.57
CA THR A 257 -13.92 19.90 4.89
C THR A 257 -14.62 21.20 4.41
N PRO A 258 -15.31 21.20 3.26
CA PRO A 258 -16.03 22.39 2.78
C PRO A 258 -17.14 22.86 3.72
N LEU A 259 -17.87 21.89 4.31
CA LEU A 259 -18.92 22.09 5.31
C LEU A 259 -18.43 21.65 6.71
N PRO A 260 -19.19 21.90 7.78
CA PRO A 260 -18.86 21.38 9.11
C PRO A 260 -18.56 19.86 9.07
N PRO A 261 -17.46 19.39 9.70
CA PRO A 261 -17.00 18.00 9.56
C PRO A 261 -18.07 16.96 9.87
N LEU A 262 -18.90 17.19 10.90
CA LEU A 262 -19.98 16.27 11.27
C LEU A 262 -20.96 16.05 10.10
N THR A 263 -21.44 17.13 9.47
CA THR A 263 -22.34 17.03 8.31
C THR A 263 -21.66 16.31 7.16
N THR A 264 -20.44 16.71 6.81
CA THR A 264 -19.66 16.08 5.72
C THR A 264 -19.46 14.58 5.92
N PHE A 265 -19.19 14.14 7.16
CA PHE A 265 -18.97 12.75 7.48
C PHE A 265 -20.26 11.94 7.64
N LEU A 266 -21.39 12.56 7.98
CA LEU A 266 -22.68 11.86 8.01
C LEU A 266 -23.27 11.66 6.60
N ASP A 267 -22.99 12.58 5.68
CA ASP A 267 -23.35 12.50 4.26
C ASP A 267 -22.61 11.33 3.57
N ASP A 268 -21.26 11.34 3.58
CA ASP A 268 -20.46 10.20 3.15
C ASP A 268 -19.36 9.88 4.19
N PRO A 269 -19.58 8.86 5.05
CA PRO A 269 -18.62 8.49 6.08
C PRO A 269 -17.25 8.07 5.54
N LEU A 270 -17.16 7.64 4.27
CA LEU A 270 -15.86 7.31 3.66
C LEU A 270 -14.93 8.53 3.61
N ARG A 271 -15.46 9.76 3.66
CA ARG A 271 -14.66 11.00 3.66
C ARG A 271 -13.71 11.09 4.84
N VAL A 272 -14.00 10.43 5.96
CA VAL A 272 -13.08 10.32 7.10
C VAL A 272 -11.76 9.66 6.66
N LEU A 273 -11.84 8.50 6.01
CA LEU A 273 -10.67 7.82 5.47
C LEU A 273 -10.02 8.62 4.35
N ARG A 274 -10.80 9.30 3.50
CA ARG A 274 -10.23 10.15 2.44
C ARG A 274 -9.41 11.30 3.02
N CYS A 275 -9.84 11.93 4.12
CA CYS A 275 -9.06 12.96 4.81
C CYS A 275 -7.70 12.41 5.28
N VAL A 276 -7.69 11.23 5.90
CA VAL A 276 -6.44 10.55 6.29
C VAL A 276 -5.56 10.26 5.08
N ARG A 277 -6.14 9.76 3.99
CA ARG A 277 -5.41 9.46 2.75
C ARG A 277 -4.81 10.70 2.11
N PHE A 278 -5.54 11.81 2.05
CA PHE A 278 -5.03 13.04 1.44
C PHE A 278 -3.99 13.71 2.33
N SER A 279 -4.21 13.72 3.65
CA SER A 279 -3.20 14.16 4.62
C SER A 279 -1.90 13.37 4.46
N SER A 280 -1.95 12.04 4.38
CA SER A 280 -0.75 11.23 4.19
C SER A 280 -0.14 11.33 2.78
N ARG A 281 -0.96 11.46 1.73
CA ARG A 281 -0.48 11.61 0.35
C ARG A 281 0.29 12.93 0.14
N PHE A 282 -0.20 14.02 0.72
CA PHE A 282 0.40 15.35 0.54
C PHE A 282 1.29 15.79 1.69
N ALA A 283 1.34 15.00 2.78
CA ALA A 283 1.96 15.40 4.04
C ALA A 283 1.38 16.72 4.58
N TYR A 284 0.06 16.87 4.48
CA TYR A 284 -0.70 18.05 4.93
C TYR A 284 -1.31 17.79 6.30
N GLU A 285 -1.49 18.84 7.09
CA GLU A 285 -2.10 18.74 8.42
C GLU A 285 -3.63 18.61 8.32
N LEU A 286 -4.24 17.91 9.28
CA LEU A 286 -5.70 17.90 9.41
C LEU A 286 -6.13 19.13 10.20
N HIS A 287 -7.15 19.83 9.71
CA HIS A 287 -7.72 20.96 10.43
C HIS A 287 -8.23 20.53 11.82
N PRO A 288 -7.99 21.32 12.90
CA PRO A 288 -8.38 20.94 14.27
C PRO A 288 -9.86 20.58 14.43
N THR A 289 -10.76 21.16 13.63
CA THR A 289 -12.19 20.82 13.68
C THR A 289 -12.47 19.37 13.29
N ILE A 290 -11.69 18.80 12.35
CA ILE A 290 -11.80 17.38 11.97
C ILE A 290 -11.35 16.49 13.13
N ILE A 291 -10.21 16.83 13.75
CA ILE A 291 -9.66 16.06 14.88
C ILE A 291 -10.65 16.07 16.05
N ARG A 292 -11.16 17.25 16.43
CA ARG A 292 -12.16 17.41 17.49
C ARG A 292 -13.44 16.63 17.20
N CYS A 293 -13.91 16.64 15.96
CA CYS A 293 -15.11 15.91 15.54
C CYS A 293 -14.95 14.38 15.63
N LEU A 294 -13.75 13.85 15.38
CA LEU A 294 -13.50 12.40 15.36
C LEU A 294 -13.08 11.85 16.72
N THR A 295 -12.38 12.64 17.53
CA THR A 295 -11.82 12.18 18.82
C THR A 295 -12.59 12.67 20.03
N GLY A 296 -13.31 13.79 19.93
CA GLY A 296 -13.92 14.47 21.07
C GLY A 296 -12.93 15.30 21.90
N ALA A 297 -11.63 15.24 21.60
CA ALA A 297 -10.61 15.97 22.35
C ALA A 297 -10.72 17.49 22.11
N ASN A 298 -10.73 18.26 23.20
CA ASN A 298 -10.50 19.70 23.14
C ASN A 298 -8.99 19.91 22.97
N VAL A 299 -8.56 20.45 21.83
CA VAL A 299 -7.16 20.82 21.61
C VAL A 299 -6.85 22.02 22.51
N ALA A 300 -6.37 21.76 23.73
CA ALA A 300 -6.07 22.78 24.71
C ALA A 300 -4.72 23.46 24.40
N GLY A 301 -4.73 24.78 24.21
CA GLY A 301 -3.55 25.60 24.48
C GLY A 301 -3.27 25.64 26.00
N ASN A 302 -2.00 25.69 26.38
CA ASN A 302 -1.53 25.64 27.77
C ASN A 302 -2.19 26.70 28.68
N PRO A 303 -2.62 26.37 29.92
CA PRO A 303 -3.13 27.34 30.89
C PRO A 303 -2.00 27.90 31.77
N ALA A 304 -1.01 28.57 31.16
CA ALA A 304 0.17 29.08 31.89
C ALA A 304 0.35 30.60 31.88
N ASP A 305 -0.54 31.37 31.26
CA ASP A 305 -0.60 32.81 31.46
C ASP A 305 -1.99 33.19 31.98
N GLY A 306 -2.01 33.74 33.20
CA GLY A 306 -3.21 34.28 33.84
C GLY A 306 -3.74 35.47 33.06
N ALA A 307 -4.57 35.20 32.08
CA ALA A 307 -5.57 36.10 31.54
C ALA A 307 -6.66 35.24 30.91
N GLU A 308 -7.82 35.17 31.56
CA GLU A 308 -9.07 34.67 30.96
C GLU A 308 -9.39 35.54 29.73
N THR A 309 -8.77 35.22 28.60
CA THR A 309 -9.14 35.77 27.30
C THR A 309 -9.82 34.63 26.58
N SER A 310 -11.14 34.67 26.59
CA SER A 310 -12.07 33.65 26.15
C SER A 310 -11.71 33.11 24.76
N LEU A 311 -11.37 31.81 24.67
CA LEU A 311 -11.14 31.09 23.41
C LEU A 311 -12.38 31.08 22.48
N ASP A 312 -13.54 31.48 22.99
CA ASP A 312 -14.74 31.77 22.19
C ASP A 312 -14.47 32.86 21.13
N GLN A 313 -13.47 33.73 21.30
CA GLN A 313 -13.11 34.78 20.33
C GLN A 313 -12.22 34.28 19.17
N LEU A 314 -11.45 33.20 19.37
CA LEU A 314 -10.61 32.60 18.30
C LEU A 314 -11.42 31.69 17.38
N ALA A 315 -12.49 31.06 17.90
CA ALA A 315 -13.48 30.36 17.07
C ALA A 315 -14.41 31.32 16.31
N SER A 316 -14.50 32.59 16.71
CA SER A 316 -15.39 33.59 16.08
C SER A 316 -14.72 34.47 15.02
N SER A 317 -13.39 34.46 14.90
CA SER A 317 -12.69 35.38 13.99
C SER A 317 -12.38 34.80 12.61
N ASP A 318 -12.16 33.48 12.49
CA ASP A 318 -11.69 32.88 11.22
C ASP A 318 -12.62 31.82 10.57
N ASP A 319 -13.74 31.41 11.20
CA ASP A 319 -14.75 30.56 10.52
C ASP A 319 -16.18 30.85 11.05
N PRO A 320 -17.02 31.62 10.31
CA PRO A 320 -18.36 32.03 10.75
C PRO A 320 -19.40 30.89 10.81
N ARG A 321 -18.98 29.62 10.69
CA ARG A 321 -19.87 28.44 10.52
C ARG A 321 -19.89 27.48 11.72
N VAL A 322 -19.19 27.80 12.82
CA VAL A 322 -19.19 26.99 14.04
C VAL A 322 -20.29 27.48 14.97
N SER A 323 -21.40 26.74 15.09
CA SER A 323 -22.40 26.99 16.14
C SER A 323 -21.90 26.48 17.49
N THR A 324 -22.00 27.34 18.50
CA THR A 324 -21.67 27.07 19.90
C THR A 324 -22.70 26.13 20.52
N GLN A 325 -22.50 24.81 20.40
CA GLN A 325 -23.18 23.81 21.25
C GLN A 325 -22.14 22.95 21.98
N GLY A 326 -22.30 22.84 23.30
CA GLY A 326 -21.29 22.40 24.26
C GLY A 326 -20.87 20.92 24.22
N SER A 327 -19.90 20.57 25.09
CA SER A 327 -19.19 19.27 25.16
C SER A 327 -20.05 18.00 25.08
N ARG A 328 -21.32 18.00 25.53
CA ARG A 328 -22.20 16.83 25.41
C ARG A 328 -22.58 16.46 23.98
N GLY A 329 -22.54 17.39 23.03
CA GLY A 329 -22.86 17.13 21.62
C GLY A 329 -21.74 16.44 20.83
N VAL A 330 -20.48 16.63 21.26
CA VAL A 330 -19.30 16.15 20.52
C VAL A 330 -19.10 14.64 20.68
N GLU A 331 -19.32 14.09 21.88
CA GLU A 331 -19.31 12.64 22.12
C GLU A 331 -20.39 11.93 21.29
N SER A 332 -21.59 12.51 21.21
CA SER A 332 -22.67 12.00 20.35
C SER A 332 -22.31 12.04 18.87
N GLY A 333 -21.63 13.10 18.40
CA GLY A 333 -21.20 13.22 16.99
C GLY A 333 -20.12 12.21 16.59
N ARG A 334 -19.14 11.97 17.45
CA ARG A 334 -18.09 10.96 17.25
C ARG A 334 -18.69 9.57 17.06
N ASP A 335 -19.58 9.16 17.95
CA ASP A 335 -20.19 7.82 17.88
C ASP A 335 -21.09 7.66 16.66
N GLN A 336 -21.86 8.70 16.31
CA GLN A 336 -22.63 8.73 15.06
C GLN A 336 -21.76 8.52 13.81
N ILE A 337 -20.58 9.13 13.76
CA ILE A 337 -19.65 8.96 12.63
C ILE A 337 -19.10 7.53 12.58
N ARG A 338 -18.74 6.95 13.73
CA ARG A 338 -18.22 5.58 13.80
C ARG A 338 -19.29 4.56 13.40
N ASP A 339 -20.52 4.76 13.87
CA ASP A 339 -21.67 3.92 13.50
C ASP A 339 -21.98 4.07 12.01
N ALA A 340 -21.94 5.29 11.47
CA ALA A 340 -22.14 5.54 10.04
C ALA A 340 -21.02 4.90 9.18
N LEU A 341 -19.76 4.94 9.64
CA LEU A 341 -18.64 4.25 8.99
C LEU A 341 -18.87 2.74 8.92
N VAL A 342 -19.37 2.11 9.99
CA VAL A 342 -19.60 0.66 10.03
C VAL A 342 -20.86 0.25 9.25
N SER A 343 -21.92 1.04 9.34
CA SER A 343 -23.24 0.70 8.77
C SER A 343 -23.42 1.14 7.32
N LYS A 344 -22.92 2.32 6.92
CA LYS A 344 -23.16 2.92 5.60
C LYS A 344 -22.03 2.64 4.60
N VAL A 345 -20.80 2.31 5.03
CA VAL A 345 -19.67 2.07 4.12
C VAL A 345 -19.42 0.58 3.91
N SER A 346 -19.34 0.15 2.65
CA SER A 346 -18.98 -1.24 2.33
C SER A 346 -17.51 -1.48 2.63
N ARG A 347 -17.20 -2.69 3.14
CA ARG A 347 -15.83 -3.13 3.42
C ARG A 347 -14.90 -3.08 2.19
N GLU A 348 -15.44 -3.26 0.98
CA GLU A 348 -14.71 -3.02 -0.29
C GLU A 348 -14.23 -1.57 -0.44
N ARG A 349 -15.14 -0.58 -0.30
CA ARG A 349 -14.77 0.84 -0.41
C ARG A 349 -13.80 1.25 0.69
N PHE A 350 -13.99 0.67 1.88
CA PHE A 350 -13.11 0.86 3.02
C PHE A 350 -11.68 0.37 2.71
N GLY A 351 -11.55 -0.86 2.22
CA GLY A 351 -10.25 -1.43 1.84
C GLY A 351 -9.57 -0.72 0.69
N ILE A 352 -10.30 -0.21 -0.30
CA ILE A 352 -9.73 0.58 -1.41
C ILE A 352 -9.02 1.84 -0.88
N GLU A 353 -9.63 2.56 0.07
CA GLU A 353 -9.02 3.76 0.62
C GLU A 353 -7.78 3.44 1.46
N VAL A 354 -7.82 2.36 2.27
CA VAL A 354 -6.66 1.87 3.03
C VAL A 354 -5.55 1.41 2.08
N ASP A 355 -5.87 0.70 1.01
CA ASP A 355 -4.87 0.24 0.04
C ASP A 355 -4.14 1.42 -0.62
N LYS A 356 -4.88 2.50 -0.94
CA LYS A 356 -4.29 3.74 -1.48
C LYS A 356 -3.42 4.46 -0.44
N MET A 357 -3.75 4.38 0.85
CA MET A 357 -2.89 4.92 1.92
C MET A 357 -1.57 4.15 2.01
N ILE A 358 -1.64 2.82 1.97
CA ILE A 358 -0.48 1.93 2.12
C ILE A 358 0.43 1.97 0.89
N LYS A 359 -0.13 2.11 -0.32
CA LYS A 359 0.63 2.34 -1.55
C LYS A 359 1.07 3.79 -1.75
N GLY A 360 0.58 4.70 -0.90
CA GLY A 360 0.88 6.12 -0.96
C GLY A 360 2.33 6.45 -0.59
N PRO A 361 2.73 7.72 -0.75
CA PRO A 361 4.10 8.15 -0.48
C PRO A 361 4.49 8.11 1.00
N ASN A 362 3.52 8.25 1.93
CA ASN A 362 3.78 8.25 3.38
C ASN A 362 2.85 7.26 4.13
N PRO A 363 3.07 5.94 4.02
CA PRO A 363 2.25 4.94 4.71
C PRO A 363 2.32 5.04 6.24
N LEU A 364 3.50 5.38 6.79
CA LEU A 364 3.68 5.62 8.22
C LEU A 364 2.73 6.70 8.75
N LEU A 365 2.65 7.84 8.03
CA LEU A 365 1.76 8.94 8.40
C LEU A 365 0.30 8.51 8.35
N ALA A 366 -0.09 7.68 7.38
CA ALA A 366 -1.45 7.15 7.33
C ALA A 366 -1.79 6.29 8.56
N LEU A 367 -0.91 5.33 8.91
CA LEU A 367 -1.11 4.48 10.09
C LEU A 367 -1.12 5.29 11.39
N PHE A 368 -0.25 6.30 11.50
CA PHE A 368 -0.24 7.23 12.62
C PHE A 368 -1.57 7.99 12.76
N LEU A 369 -2.09 8.55 11.66
CA LEU A 369 -3.37 9.26 11.67
C LEU A 369 -4.55 8.33 12.00
N LEU A 370 -4.54 7.10 11.49
CA LEU A 370 -5.56 6.10 11.85
C LEU A 370 -5.54 5.79 13.35
N HIS A 371 -4.35 5.70 13.95
CA HIS A 371 -4.20 5.51 15.39
C HIS A 371 -4.68 6.75 16.17
N ARG A 372 -4.21 7.95 15.79
CA ARG A 372 -4.53 9.23 16.46
C ARG A 372 -6.01 9.58 16.41
N LEU A 373 -6.68 9.25 15.31
CA LEU A 373 -8.13 9.47 15.14
C LEU A 373 -8.97 8.30 15.69
N GLU A 374 -8.33 7.35 16.37
CA GLU A 374 -8.96 6.15 16.94
C GLU A 374 -9.71 5.30 15.90
N LEU A 375 -9.32 5.36 14.64
CA LEU A 375 -9.91 4.62 13.52
C LEU A 375 -9.26 3.24 13.33
N PHE A 376 -8.08 3.02 13.92
CA PHE A 376 -7.29 1.81 13.74
C PHE A 376 -8.07 0.50 14.04
N PRO A 377 -8.82 0.37 15.15
CA PRO A 377 -9.61 -0.83 15.43
C PRO A 377 -10.69 -1.09 14.38
N LEU A 378 -11.26 -0.03 13.78
CA LEU A 378 -12.28 -0.17 12.74
C LEU A 378 -11.71 -0.74 11.43
N VAL A 379 -10.41 -0.53 11.21
CA VAL A 379 -9.66 -0.90 9.99
C VAL A 379 -9.01 -2.28 10.14
N PHE A 380 -8.24 -2.47 11.22
CA PHE A 380 -7.31 -3.59 11.35
C PHE A 380 -7.71 -4.63 12.40
N HIS A 381 -8.86 -4.48 13.07
CA HIS A 381 -9.42 -5.55 13.90
C HIS A 381 -10.47 -6.37 13.13
N PRO A 382 -10.61 -7.68 13.44
CA PRO A 382 -11.60 -8.52 12.80
C PRO A 382 -13.00 -7.95 13.03
N PRO A 383 -13.84 -7.82 11.99
CA PRO A 383 -15.17 -7.27 12.17
C PRO A 383 -16.00 -8.23 13.04
N PRO A 384 -16.92 -7.73 13.90
CA PRO A 384 -17.73 -8.59 14.77
C PRO A 384 -18.54 -9.65 14.02
N SER A 385 -18.88 -9.36 12.76
CA SER A 385 -19.61 -10.25 11.87
C SER A 385 -18.79 -11.42 11.31
N ALA A 386 -17.47 -11.46 11.51
CA ALA A 386 -16.59 -12.46 10.92
C ALA A 386 -16.51 -13.80 11.68
N GLY A 387 -17.04 -13.87 12.91
CA GLY A 387 -17.03 -15.09 13.72
C GLY A 387 -16.39 -14.89 15.11
N LYS A 388 -16.28 -15.97 15.87
CA LYS A 388 -15.68 -15.96 17.21
C LYS A 388 -14.15 -15.86 17.13
N LEU A 389 -13.56 -15.08 18.04
CA LEU A 389 -12.11 -14.93 18.21
C LEU A 389 -11.59 -15.81 19.33
N TYR A 390 -10.42 -16.38 19.09
CA TYR A 390 -9.73 -17.25 20.02
C TYR A 390 -8.27 -16.83 20.17
N ALA A 391 -7.70 -17.04 21.36
CA ALA A 391 -6.27 -16.88 21.56
C ALA A 391 -5.52 -18.09 20.99
N ALA A 392 -4.48 -17.83 20.19
CA ALA A 392 -3.55 -18.86 19.74
C ALA A 392 -2.71 -19.36 20.92
N SER A 393 -2.68 -20.67 21.16
CA SER A 393 -1.78 -21.30 22.12
C SER A 393 -1.12 -22.52 21.48
N ALA A 394 0.20 -22.62 21.60
CA ALA A 394 0.99 -23.71 21.03
C ALA A 394 0.78 -25.06 21.78
N SER A 395 0.25 -25.03 23.00
CA SER A 395 0.14 -26.20 23.89
C SER A 395 -1.29 -26.52 24.35
N ILE A 396 -2.28 -25.66 24.08
CA ILE A 396 -3.67 -25.80 24.54
C ILE A 396 -4.61 -25.46 23.38
N PRO A 397 -5.77 -26.13 23.21
CA PRO A 397 -6.79 -25.70 22.25
C PRO A 397 -7.15 -24.22 22.41
N PRO A 398 -7.58 -23.55 21.32
CA PRO A 398 -7.91 -22.13 21.35
C PRO A 398 -8.91 -21.83 22.48
N LYS A 399 -8.54 -20.95 23.42
CA LYS A 399 -9.43 -20.52 24.52
C LYS A 399 -10.31 -19.36 24.07
N GLU A 400 -11.56 -19.31 24.56
CA GLU A 400 -12.46 -18.18 24.31
C GLU A 400 -11.87 -16.89 24.93
N LEU A 401 -11.86 -15.83 24.11
CA LEU A 401 -11.36 -14.47 24.36
C LEU A 401 -9.85 -14.26 24.53
N GLY A 402 -9.21 -13.78 23.45
CA GLY A 402 -8.07 -12.86 23.52
C GLY A 402 -8.48 -11.52 22.91
N GLN A 403 -8.25 -10.41 23.61
CA GLN A 403 -8.41 -9.07 23.02
C GLN A 403 -7.24 -8.80 22.06
N PRO A 404 -7.43 -8.02 20.98
CA PRO A 404 -6.32 -7.51 20.18
C PRO A 404 -5.29 -6.82 21.08
N GLY A 405 -4.01 -6.96 20.73
CA GLY A 405 -2.96 -6.18 21.37
C GLY A 405 -3.18 -4.68 21.15
N PRO A 406 -2.46 -3.82 21.88
CA PRO A 406 -2.61 -2.38 21.72
C PRO A 406 -2.16 -1.92 20.33
N ASP A 407 -2.94 -1.00 19.72
CA ASP A 407 -2.66 -0.43 18.40
C ASP A 407 -1.26 0.21 18.29
N SER A 408 -0.68 0.63 19.43
CA SER A 408 0.68 1.15 19.52
C SER A 408 1.75 0.15 19.03
N VAL A 409 1.49 -1.16 19.11
CA VAL A 409 2.35 -2.21 18.55
C VAL A 409 2.50 -2.05 17.05
N ALA A 410 1.40 -1.84 16.33
CA ALA A 410 1.42 -1.62 14.89
C ALA A 410 2.16 -0.33 14.53
N LEU A 411 1.93 0.75 15.28
CA LEU A 411 2.59 2.03 15.03
C LEU A 411 4.11 1.95 15.26
N ASN A 412 4.57 1.24 16.28
CA ASN A 412 5.98 1.05 16.55
C ASN A 412 6.65 0.18 15.48
N ALA A 413 6.00 -0.88 15.04
CA ALA A 413 6.49 -1.70 13.93
C ALA A 413 6.52 -0.94 12.60
N ALA A 414 5.52 -0.09 12.36
CA ALA A 414 5.48 0.81 11.21
C ALA A 414 6.65 1.80 11.19
N ARG A 415 7.03 2.37 12.35
CA ARG A 415 8.19 3.25 12.50
C ARG A 415 9.50 2.52 12.20
N LEU A 416 9.66 1.30 12.74
CA LEU A 416 10.80 0.44 12.45
C LEU A 416 10.92 0.14 10.96
N LEU A 417 9.80 -0.22 10.33
CA LEU A 417 9.74 -0.49 8.90
C LEU A 417 10.14 0.75 8.08
N ASP A 418 9.59 1.93 8.34
CA ASP A 418 9.94 3.16 7.64
C ASP A 418 11.44 3.48 7.75
N ALA A 419 12.00 3.34 8.95
CA ALA A 419 13.41 3.60 9.21
C ALA A 419 14.33 2.68 8.40
N ILE A 420 14.04 1.37 8.37
CA ILE A 420 14.82 0.38 7.61
C ILE A 420 14.64 0.61 6.10
N LEU A 421 13.40 0.77 5.63
CA LEU A 421 13.09 0.99 4.22
C LEU A 421 13.75 2.26 3.66
N GLY A 422 13.86 3.30 4.49
CA GLY A 422 14.44 4.60 4.14
C GLY A 422 15.95 4.72 4.42
N GLY A 423 16.58 3.72 5.02
CA GLY A 423 17.99 3.78 5.43
C GLY A 423 18.30 4.88 6.45
N LYS A 424 17.29 5.31 7.23
CA LYS A 424 17.40 6.38 8.22
C LYS A 424 17.88 5.79 9.54
N ALA A 425 19.15 6.04 9.90
CA ALA A 425 19.68 5.75 11.23
C ALA A 425 19.78 7.04 12.05
N LEU A 426 19.46 7.00 13.35
CA LEU A 426 19.76 8.11 14.26
C LEU A 426 21.27 8.22 14.49
N GLU A 427 21.78 9.43 14.68
CA GLU A 427 23.04 9.67 15.40
C GLU A 427 22.80 9.45 16.90
N ASP A 428 23.80 8.91 17.61
CA ASP A 428 23.68 8.37 18.98
C ASP A 428 23.00 9.35 19.98
N GLY A 429 21.78 9.01 20.45
CA GLY A 429 21.00 9.72 21.50
C GLY A 429 19.53 9.26 21.63
N SER A 430 19.02 9.16 22.87
CA SER A 430 17.79 8.44 23.34
C SER A 430 16.40 9.07 22.99
N PRO A 431 15.24 8.36 23.09
CA PRO A 431 15.03 6.94 23.45
C PRO A 431 14.11 6.13 22.51
N VAL A 432 14.13 4.84 22.84
CA VAL A 432 13.15 3.78 22.63
C VAL A 432 11.73 4.17 23.08
N ASN A 433 10.75 3.76 22.26
CA ASN A 433 9.32 3.53 22.55
C ASN A 433 8.67 4.38 23.66
N GLN A 434 8.63 5.71 23.48
CA GLN A 434 7.66 6.51 24.20
C GLN A 434 6.30 6.42 23.46
N SER A 435 5.30 5.79 24.09
CA SER A 435 3.91 5.94 23.66
C SER A 435 3.54 7.42 23.74
N VAL A 436 3.10 8.02 22.63
CA VAL A 436 2.77 9.45 22.57
C VAL A 436 1.59 9.76 23.49
N PRO A 437 1.74 10.63 24.51
CA PRO A 437 0.58 11.26 25.13
C PRO A 437 -0.04 12.20 24.10
N LEU A 438 -1.36 12.06 23.86
CA LEU A 438 -2.13 12.82 22.86
C LEU A 438 -1.90 14.35 22.89
N ASP A 439 -1.46 14.88 24.03
CA ASP A 439 -1.36 16.32 24.33
C ASP A 439 -0.04 16.99 23.91
N SER A 440 0.96 16.23 23.43
CA SER A 440 2.33 16.75 23.22
C SER A 440 2.68 17.18 21.78
N LEU A 441 1.71 17.19 20.87
CA LEU A 441 1.87 17.73 19.52
C LEU A 441 1.50 19.22 19.49
N ARG A 442 2.46 20.09 19.83
CA ARG A 442 2.34 21.53 19.54
C ARG A 442 2.50 21.75 18.03
N ILE A 443 1.40 22.09 17.38
CA ILE A 443 1.39 22.74 16.07
C ILE A 443 1.88 24.17 16.33
N GLY A 444 3.13 24.47 15.96
CA GLY A 444 3.67 25.81 16.15
C GLY A 444 2.95 26.80 15.23
N ASP A 445 2.31 27.81 15.79
CA ASP A 445 1.81 28.96 15.05
C ASP A 445 2.98 29.62 14.31
N GLY A 446 2.97 29.51 12.98
CA GLY A 446 3.96 30.09 12.08
C GLY A 446 3.86 31.63 12.00
N ARG A 447 4.10 32.33 13.12
CA ARG A 447 4.21 33.80 13.15
C ARG A 447 5.65 34.34 13.12
N ASN A 448 6.66 33.47 13.11
CA ASN A 448 8.05 33.94 12.95
C ASN A 448 8.61 33.54 11.59
N ASP A 449 8.61 34.51 10.67
CA ASP A 449 9.42 34.53 9.47
C ASP A 449 10.90 34.26 9.79
N THR A 450 11.58 33.53 8.90
CA THR A 450 13.06 33.38 8.76
C THR A 450 13.77 32.07 9.13
N GLN A 451 13.08 30.97 9.43
CA GLN A 451 13.71 29.65 9.30
C GLN A 451 12.80 28.70 8.53
N LYS A 452 13.32 28.13 7.43
CA LYS A 452 12.68 27.04 6.69
C LYS A 452 12.09 26.07 7.71
N ALA A 453 10.78 25.86 7.65
CA ALA A 453 10.15 24.69 8.24
C ALA A 453 10.74 23.47 7.52
N ASP A 454 11.89 23.04 7.99
CA ASP A 454 12.38 21.70 7.83
C ASP A 454 11.23 20.84 8.37
N LEU A 455 10.43 20.24 7.49
CA LEU A 455 9.29 19.44 7.90
C LEU A 455 9.74 18.34 8.87
N SER A 456 11.01 17.91 8.79
CA SER A 456 11.66 17.05 9.79
C SER A 456 11.63 17.61 11.23
N ARG A 457 11.57 18.93 11.43
CA ARG A 457 11.46 19.61 12.74
C ARG A 457 10.03 19.84 13.21
N ALA A 458 9.04 20.03 12.34
CA ALA A 458 7.62 19.97 12.78
C ALA A 458 7.27 18.55 13.30
N PHE A 459 8.07 17.57 12.90
CA PHE A 459 8.05 16.20 13.37
C PHE A 459 9.01 15.91 14.56
N SER A 460 9.58 16.93 15.21
CA SER A 460 10.35 16.76 16.46
C SER A 460 9.47 16.36 17.66
N SER A 461 8.14 16.36 17.50
CA SER A 461 7.15 15.88 18.47
C SER A 461 6.59 14.50 18.13
N ILE A 462 7.19 13.77 17.18
CA ILE A 462 6.98 12.33 17.02
C ILE A 462 7.85 11.64 18.08
N PRO A 463 7.30 10.89 19.04
CA PRO A 463 8.12 10.10 19.95
C PRO A 463 8.88 9.06 19.16
N THR A 464 10.19 9.18 19.24
CA THR A 464 11.16 8.46 18.44
C THR A 464 11.12 6.96 18.80
N SER A 465 11.08 6.07 17.82
CA SER A 465 11.84 4.81 17.97
C SER A 465 12.60 4.50 16.68
N PRO A 466 13.75 5.16 16.48
CA PRO A 466 14.67 4.82 15.42
C PRO A 466 15.62 3.80 16.00
N ILE A 467 15.85 2.76 15.20
CA ILE A 467 16.77 1.69 15.53
C ILE A 467 18.13 2.33 15.88
N PRO A 468 18.73 1.99 17.05
CA PRO A 468 20.06 2.49 17.38
C PRO A 468 21.02 2.16 16.23
N LYS A 469 21.88 3.10 15.83
CA LYS A 469 22.82 2.89 14.73
C LYS A 469 23.65 1.62 14.91
N ALA A 470 23.99 1.28 16.16
CA ALA A 470 24.66 0.04 16.52
C ALA A 470 23.91 -1.22 16.05
N VAL A 471 22.58 -1.25 16.10
CA VAL A 471 21.76 -2.39 15.66
C VAL A 471 21.79 -2.53 14.13
N LEU A 472 21.68 -1.42 13.39
CA LEU A 472 21.81 -1.45 11.92
C LEU A 472 23.26 -1.77 11.49
N ALA A 473 24.26 -1.26 12.21
CA ALA A 473 25.67 -1.54 11.96
C ALA A 473 26.06 -2.99 12.27
N ALA A 474 25.32 -3.64 13.18
CA ALA A 474 25.51 -5.06 13.48
C ALA A 474 24.99 -5.97 12.35
N LEU A 475 24.07 -5.49 11.50
CA LEU A 475 23.51 -6.26 10.38
C LEU A 475 24.41 -6.25 9.14
N PRO A 476 24.35 -7.28 8.27
CA PRO A 476 25.12 -7.33 7.03
C PRO A 476 24.63 -6.27 6.04
N ALA A 477 25.57 -5.56 5.39
CA ALA A 477 25.24 -4.47 4.46
C ALA A 477 24.41 -4.93 3.26
N ASP A 478 24.66 -6.15 2.76
CA ASP A 478 23.90 -6.78 1.68
C ASP A 478 22.45 -7.06 2.11
N LEU A 479 22.24 -7.59 3.33
CA LEU A 479 20.90 -7.80 3.87
C LEU A 479 20.14 -6.49 4.04
N VAL A 480 20.76 -5.47 4.65
CA VAL A 480 20.14 -4.15 4.80
C VAL A 480 19.83 -3.52 3.44
N SER A 481 20.72 -3.67 2.45
CA SER A 481 20.48 -3.18 1.09
C SER A 481 19.30 -3.88 0.42
N SER A 482 19.09 -5.18 0.70
CA SER A 482 17.96 -5.97 0.18
C SER A 482 16.62 -5.51 0.77
N TRP A 483 16.65 -4.93 1.97
CA TRP A 483 15.47 -4.36 2.66
C TRP A 483 15.17 -2.92 2.25
N SER A 484 16.06 -2.27 1.51
CA SER A 484 15.84 -0.89 1.09
C SER A 484 14.63 -0.76 0.17
N SER A 485 14.00 0.42 0.16
CA SER A 485 12.89 0.71 -0.74
C SER A 485 13.24 0.55 -2.22
N ALA A 486 14.52 0.67 -2.60
CA ALA A 486 15.00 0.50 -3.97
C ALA A 486 15.05 -0.97 -4.41
N SER A 487 15.30 -1.89 -3.47
CA SER A 487 15.42 -3.34 -3.73
C SER A 487 14.08 -4.07 -3.65
N LEU A 488 13.08 -3.50 -2.98
CA LEU A 488 11.76 -4.09 -2.81
C LEU A 488 10.78 -3.58 -3.87
N SER A 489 10.03 -4.51 -4.46
CA SER A 489 8.92 -4.19 -5.37
C SER A 489 7.79 -3.47 -4.64
N SER A 490 6.91 -2.80 -5.39
CA SER A 490 5.74 -2.11 -4.82
C SER A 490 4.81 -3.06 -4.06
N GLU A 491 4.63 -4.29 -4.54
CA GLU A 491 3.79 -5.28 -3.86
C GLU A 491 4.46 -5.87 -2.61
N GLU A 492 5.78 -6.06 -2.59
CA GLU A 492 6.51 -6.46 -1.38
C GLU A 492 6.39 -5.40 -0.28
N ARG A 493 6.61 -4.12 -0.62
CA ARG A 493 6.43 -3.01 0.34
C ARG A 493 5.00 -2.96 0.87
N ARG A 494 4.01 -3.09 -0.02
CA ARG A 494 2.60 -3.13 0.35
C ARG A 494 2.30 -4.27 1.33
N ARG A 495 2.82 -5.48 1.09
CA ARG A 495 2.65 -6.65 1.97
C ARG A 495 3.29 -6.41 3.34
N LEU A 496 4.51 -5.88 3.38
CA LEU A 496 5.21 -5.55 4.63
C LEU A 496 4.43 -4.54 5.48
N TRP A 497 3.92 -3.47 4.87
CA TRP A 497 3.10 -2.46 5.55
C TRP A 497 1.81 -3.03 6.14
N ILE A 498 1.14 -3.93 5.42
CA ILE A 498 -0.04 -4.63 5.94
C ILE A 498 0.35 -5.62 7.05
N SER A 499 1.47 -6.34 6.91
CA SER A 499 1.96 -7.27 7.93
C SER A 499 2.26 -6.56 9.26
N VAL A 500 2.91 -5.40 9.24
CA VAL A 500 3.19 -4.63 10.48
C VAL A 500 1.91 -4.05 11.08
N ALA A 501 0.95 -3.61 10.25
CA ALA A 501 -0.35 -3.12 10.73
C ALA A 501 -1.19 -4.23 11.39
N LEU A 502 -0.98 -5.50 11.03
CA LEU A 502 -1.70 -6.65 11.60
C LEU A 502 -1.01 -7.30 12.80
N LEU A 503 0.14 -6.78 13.26
CA LEU A 503 0.82 -7.31 14.45
C LEU A 503 -0.05 -7.34 15.72
N PRO A 504 -0.95 -6.36 16.00
CA PRO A 504 -1.84 -6.43 17.16
C PRO A 504 -2.73 -7.68 17.20
N VAL A 505 -3.01 -8.29 16.05
CA VAL A 505 -3.85 -9.49 15.93
C VAL A 505 -3.03 -10.76 15.66
N ARG A 506 -1.69 -10.71 15.77
CA ARG A 506 -0.79 -11.83 15.42
C ARG A 506 -1.00 -13.10 16.25
N HIS A 507 -1.52 -12.98 17.48
CA HIS A 507 -1.80 -14.11 18.37
C HIS A 507 -3.28 -14.50 18.40
N LEU A 508 -4.10 -13.94 17.50
CA LEU A 508 -5.52 -14.24 17.44
C LEU A 508 -5.82 -15.21 16.31
N MET A 509 -6.69 -16.17 16.59
CA MET A 509 -7.25 -17.09 15.61
C MET A 509 -8.75 -16.80 15.46
N TYR A 510 -9.27 -17.05 14.26
CA TYR A 510 -10.70 -16.95 13.97
C TYR A 510 -11.22 -18.29 13.46
N GLU A 511 -12.45 -18.64 13.83
CA GLU A 511 -13.14 -19.82 13.31
C GLU A 511 -13.87 -19.45 12.01
N GLU A 512 -13.42 -20.00 10.88
CA GLU A 512 -14.01 -19.74 9.55
C GLU A 512 -15.27 -20.58 9.33
N LYS A 513 -15.19 -21.86 9.71
CA LYS A 513 -16.26 -22.87 9.66
C LYS A 513 -16.10 -23.76 10.88
N LYS A 514 -17.17 -24.48 11.26
CA LYS A 514 -17.16 -25.39 12.42
C LYS A 514 -15.88 -26.23 12.45
N ASN A 515 -15.03 -26.02 13.45
CA ASN A 515 -13.72 -26.68 13.66
C ASN A 515 -12.59 -26.36 12.64
N LYS A 516 -12.68 -25.27 11.89
CA LYS A 516 -11.60 -24.78 11.01
C LYS A 516 -11.14 -23.39 11.45
N PHE A 517 -9.94 -23.33 12.01
CA PHE A 517 -9.32 -22.10 12.50
C PHE A 517 -8.29 -21.56 11.51
N ALA A 518 -8.23 -20.23 11.39
CA ALA A 518 -7.20 -19.53 10.63
C ALA A 518 -6.75 -18.27 11.40
N TRP A 519 -5.63 -17.67 11.00
CA TRP A 519 -5.11 -16.48 11.68
C TRP A 519 -6.06 -15.29 11.48
N ALA A 520 -6.35 -14.53 12.54
CA ALA A 520 -7.32 -13.43 12.51
C ALA A 520 -7.03 -12.38 11.43
N GLY A 521 -5.75 -12.12 11.11
CA GLY A 521 -5.37 -11.19 10.06
C GLY A 521 -5.84 -11.59 8.67
N GLU A 522 -6.01 -12.89 8.38
CA GLU A 522 -6.61 -13.33 7.12
C GLU A 522 -8.06 -12.86 6.98
N SER A 523 -8.82 -12.88 8.08
CA SER A 523 -10.20 -12.37 8.12
C SER A 523 -10.25 -10.85 8.00
N VAL A 524 -9.29 -10.14 8.60
CA VAL A 524 -9.16 -8.68 8.41
C VAL A 524 -8.95 -8.36 6.93
N ILE A 525 -8.06 -9.07 6.23
CA ILE A 525 -7.80 -8.84 4.82
C ILE A 525 -9.00 -9.24 3.95
N ALA A 526 -9.56 -10.43 4.16
CA ALA A 526 -10.60 -10.99 3.29
C ALA A 526 -12.00 -10.41 3.55
N ASN A 527 -12.36 -10.20 4.81
CA ASN A 527 -13.70 -9.76 5.21
C ASN A 527 -13.74 -8.28 5.61
N GLY A 528 -12.68 -7.79 6.27
CA GLY A 528 -12.58 -6.40 6.74
C GLY A 528 -12.19 -5.41 5.65
N LEU A 529 -11.14 -5.71 4.89
CA LEU A 529 -10.64 -4.85 3.81
C LEU A 529 -11.07 -5.35 2.43
N LYS A 530 -11.50 -6.62 2.31
CA LYS A 530 -11.84 -7.27 1.03
C LYS A 530 -10.75 -7.09 -0.04
N LEU A 531 -9.49 -7.22 0.38
CA LEU A 531 -8.33 -7.12 -0.51
C LEU A 531 -7.94 -8.50 -1.04
N GLY A 532 -7.40 -8.54 -2.26
CA GLY A 532 -7.23 -9.76 -3.06
C GLY A 532 -6.58 -10.95 -2.34
N THR A 533 -7.17 -12.14 -2.51
CA THR A 533 -6.79 -13.38 -1.83
C THR A 533 -5.37 -13.83 -2.15
N LYS A 534 -5.04 -14.00 -3.44
CA LYS A 534 -3.72 -14.50 -3.88
C LYS A 534 -2.62 -13.45 -3.83
N THR A 535 -3.00 -12.18 -3.98
CA THR A 535 -2.02 -11.08 -4.08
C THR A 535 -1.61 -10.55 -2.71
N LEU A 536 -2.52 -10.59 -1.72
CA LEU A 536 -2.29 -10.04 -0.40
C LEU A 536 -2.55 -11.05 0.73
N LYS A 537 -3.73 -11.68 0.79
CA LYS A 537 -4.10 -12.55 1.92
C LYS A 537 -3.11 -13.70 2.14
N GLU A 538 -2.87 -14.51 1.12
CA GLU A 538 -1.97 -15.67 1.19
C GLU A 538 -0.51 -15.26 1.46
N PRO A 539 0.09 -14.29 0.73
CA PRO A 539 1.44 -13.80 1.04
C PRO A 539 1.60 -13.24 2.45
N VAL A 540 0.64 -12.43 2.93
CA VAL A 540 0.72 -11.83 4.28
C VAL A 540 0.55 -12.87 5.37
N ALA A 541 -0.30 -13.89 5.17
CA ALA A 541 -0.41 -15.03 6.09
C ALA A 541 0.91 -15.83 6.15
N SER A 542 1.58 -16.02 5.02
CA SER A 542 2.92 -16.63 4.98
C SER A 542 3.98 -15.79 5.71
N LEU A 543 3.98 -14.46 5.52
CA LEU A 543 4.86 -13.55 6.26
C LEU A 543 4.60 -13.60 7.78
N HIS A 544 3.33 -13.69 8.20
CA HIS A 544 2.97 -13.88 9.60
C HIS A 544 3.50 -15.22 10.14
N ARG A 545 3.37 -16.32 9.38
CA ARG A 545 3.93 -17.62 9.76
C ARG A 545 5.46 -17.58 9.91
N CYS A 546 6.13 -16.75 9.10
CA CYS A 546 7.58 -16.56 9.18
C CYS A 546 8.03 -15.94 10.51
N MET A 547 7.19 -15.12 11.16
CA MET A 547 7.49 -14.52 12.47
C MET A 547 7.64 -15.56 13.60
N GLU A 548 7.16 -16.79 13.40
CA GLU A 548 7.40 -17.91 14.33
C GLU A 548 8.51 -18.85 13.80
N LEU A 549 8.46 -19.15 12.50
CA LEU A 549 9.38 -20.08 11.84
C LEU A 549 10.84 -19.62 11.83
N LEU A 550 11.10 -18.38 11.40
CA LEU A 550 12.46 -17.88 11.21
C LEU A 550 13.20 -17.65 12.53
N PRO A 551 12.58 -17.09 13.59
CA PRO A 551 13.23 -17.01 14.90
C PRO A 551 13.62 -18.38 15.46
N LEU A 552 12.74 -19.38 15.33
CA LEU A 552 13.03 -20.74 15.79
C LEU A 552 14.17 -21.37 14.98
N GLY A 553 14.13 -21.22 13.65
CA GLY A 553 15.21 -21.65 12.76
C GLY A 553 16.55 -21.00 13.10
N ARG A 554 16.55 -19.68 13.33
CA ARG A 554 17.71 -18.89 13.72
C ARG A 554 18.31 -19.40 15.04
N LYS A 555 17.51 -19.63 16.08
CA LYS A 555 17.97 -20.13 17.39
C LYS A 555 18.60 -21.52 17.28
N VAL A 556 17.93 -22.45 16.59
CA VAL A 556 18.41 -23.84 16.44
C VAL A 556 19.68 -23.92 15.58
N LEU A 557 19.78 -23.11 14.53
CA LEU A 557 20.86 -23.21 13.53
C LEU A 557 22.06 -22.30 13.82
N SER A 558 21.93 -21.41 14.81
CA SER A 558 23.03 -20.52 15.25
C SER A 558 23.75 -21.02 16.50
N SER A 559 23.23 -22.04 17.19
CA SER A 559 23.91 -22.65 18.35
C SER A 559 25.13 -23.48 17.90
N GLU A 560 26.26 -23.31 18.58
CA GLU A 560 27.48 -24.11 18.37
C GLU A 560 27.41 -25.48 19.05
N GLN A 561 26.44 -25.67 19.95
CA GLN A 561 26.22 -26.92 20.66
C GLN A 561 25.31 -27.81 19.82
N THR A 562 25.64 -29.12 19.76
CA THR A 562 24.86 -30.14 19.06
C THR A 562 23.38 -30.05 19.43
N PRO A 563 22.45 -29.95 18.45
CA PRO A 563 21.05 -29.69 18.70
C PRO A 563 20.37 -30.95 19.25
N VAL A 564 20.39 -31.11 20.57
CA VAL A 564 19.65 -32.16 21.30
C VAL A 564 18.50 -31.55 22.12
N ASP A 565 18.18 -30.27 21.88
CA ASP A 565 17.25 -29.49 22.70
C ASP A 565 15.81 -29.48 22.15
N ALA A 566 14.84 -29.21 23.03
CA ALA A 566 13.41 -29.15 22.74
C ALA A 566 13.04 -28.21 21.57
N GLU A 567 13.83 -27.16 21.33
CA GLU A 567 13.64 -26.23 20.20
C GLU A 567 13.96 -26.87 18.85
N SER A 568 14.98 -27.75 18.79
CA SER A 568 15.28 -28.52 17.56
C SER A 568 14.15 -29.48 17.24
N GLU A 569 13.62 -30.16 18.25
CA GLU A 569 12.45 -31.04 18.05
C GLU A 569 11.19 -30.26 17.66
N ALA A 570 11.03 -29.03 18.14
CA ALA A 570 9.93 -28.16 17.75
C ALA A 570 10.06 -27.73 16.28
N LEU A 571 11.25 -27.32 15.84
CA LEU A 571 11.52 -26.95 14.46
C LEU A 571 11.33 -28.14 13.51
N ASP A 572 11.89 -29.30 13.87
CA ASP A 572 11.78 -30.52 13.08
C ASP A 572 10.31 -30.96 12.97
N ARG A 573 9.52 -30.84 14.04
CA ARG A 573 8.07 -31.11 13.99
C ARG A 573 7.31 -30.14 13.09
N LEU A 574 7.63 -28.84 13.17
CA LEU A 574 6.91 -27.79 12.43
C LEU A 574 7.19 -27.87 10.92
N LEU A 575 8.43 -28.21 10.55
CA LEU A 575 8.86 -28.37 9.16
C LEU A 575 8.73 -29.81 8.63
N HIS A 576 8.27 -30.74 9.46
CA HIS A 576 8.23 -32.18 9.17
C HIS A 576 9.59 -32.73 8.71
N LEU A 577 10.67 -32.30 9.36
CA LEU A 577 12.03 -32.68 9.03
C LEU A 577 12.40 -34.05 9.60
N PRO A 578 13.16 -34.84 8.83
CA PRO A 578 13.87 -36.01 9.33
C PRO A 578 14.84 -35.75 10.48
N ARG A 579 15.04 -36.76 11.32
CA ARG A 579 16.10 -36.78 12.34
C ARG A 579 17.47 -36.95 11.68
N GLY A 580 18.51 -36.38 12.29
CA GLY A 580 19.90 -36.57 11.86
C GLY A 580 20.36 -35.73 10.67
N LEU A 581 19.57 -34.74 10.24
CA LEU A 581 19.97 -33.81 9.17
C LEU A 581 21.10 -32.86 9.60
N SER A 582 21.98 -32.53 8.64
CA SER A 582 23.00 -31.49 8.81
C SER A 582 22.37 -30.10 9.01
N VAL A 583 23.13 -29.17 9.60
CA VAL A 583 22.72 -27.76 9.75
C VAL A 583 22.42 -27.13 8.39
N LYS A 584 23.22 -27.43 7.37
CA LYS A 584 23.06 -26.93 5.99
C LYS A 584 21.73 -27.39 5.38
N SER A 585 21.44 -28.68 5.49
CA SER A 585 20.21 -29.28 4.96
C SER A 585 18.97 -28.79 5.69
N ARG A 586 19.02 -28.63 7.01
CA ARG A 586 17.92 -28.02 7.79
C ARG A 586 17.66 -26.58 7.36
N LEU A 587 18.71 -25.77 7.23
CA LEU A 587 18.60 -24.37 6.80
C LEU A 587 18.03 -24.26 5.38
N ALA A 588 18.50 -25.11 4.46
CA ALA A 588 18.01 -25.12 3.09
C ALA A 588 16.53 -25.51 3.00
N LEU A 589 16.10 -26.53 3.76
CA LEU A 589 14.70 -26.95 3.83
C LEU A 589 13.81 -25.91 4.51
N LEU A 590 14.32 -25.18 5.51
CA LEU A 590 13.64 -24.03 6.11
C LEU A 590 13.39 -22.94 5.07
N LEU A 591 14.41 -22.57 4.27
CA LEU A 591 14.26 -21.55 3.23
C LEU A 591 13.36 -21.97 2.08
N ARG A 592 13.34 -23.26 1.74
CA ARG A 592 12.44 -23.85 0.73
C ARG A 592 10.99 -23.90 1.20
N ASN A 593 10.72 -23.75 2.50
CA ASN A 593 9.35 -23.77 3.01
C ASN A 593 8.47 -22.78 2.23
N PRO A 594 7.27 -23.18 1.77
CA PRO A 594 6.42 -22.35 0.91
C PRO A 594 5.94 -21.05 1.56
N HIS A 595 6.09 -20.90 2.88
CA HIS A 595 5.85 -19.64 3.58
C HIS A 595 7.02 -18.66 3.49
N VAL A 596 8.25 -19.16 3.35
CA VAL A 596 9.48 -18.36 3.26
C VAL A 596 9.81 -18.00 1.82
N SER A 597 9.82 -19.00 0.93
CA SER A 597 10.11 -18.81 -0.50
C SER A 597 9.04 -19.49 -1.34
N ASN A 598 8.44 -18.74 -2.26
CA ASN A 598 7.41 -19.26 -3.15
C ASN A 598 7.29 -18.39 -4.41
N GLY A 599 7.79 -18.91 -5.54
CA GLY A 599 7.74 -18.20 -6.81
C GLY A 599 6.33 -17.84 -7.29
N MET A 600 5.31 -18.67 -6.99
CA MET A 600 3.92 -18.40 -7.38
C MET A 600 3.31 -17.23 -6.62
N LEU A 601 3.69 -17.06 -5.35
CA LEU A 601 3.24 -15.97 -4.50
C LEU A 601 4.19 -14.76 -4.52
N GLN A 602 5.31 -14.85 -5.26
CA GLN A 602 6.39 -13.87 -5.26
C GLN A 602 6.91 -13.61 -3.83
N LEU A 603 7.13 -14.69 -3.07
CA LEU A 603 7.70 -14.64 -1.72
C LEU A 603 9.20 -14.91 -1.80
N ARG A 604 9.97 -14.08 -1.10
CA ARG A 604 11.42 -14.22 -0.95
C ARG A 604 11.81 -14.23 0.54
N PRO A 605 12.97 -14.82 0.89
CA PRO A 605 13.45 -14.82 2.27
C PRO A 605 13.70 -13.43 2.85
N GLU A 606 14.14 -12.46 2.06
CA GLU A 606 14.61 -11.17 2.58
C GLU A 606 13.48 -10.35 3.23
N PRO A 607 12.29 -10.15 2.60
CA PRO A 607 11.14 -9.54 3.27
C PRO A 607 10.65 -10.32 4.49
N ALA A 608 10.71 -11.66 4.46
CA ALA A 608 10.30 -12.50 5.58
C ALA A 608 11.24 -12.35 6.79
N LEU A 609 12.55 -12.24 6.55
CA LEU A 609 13.55 -11.94 7.58
C LEU A 609 13.33 -10.55 8.19
N LEU A 610 13.04 -9.54 7.36
CA LEU A 610 12.76 -8.18 7.83
C LEU A 610 11.58 -8.15 8.80
N VAL A 611 10.45 -8.74 8.41
CA VAL A 611 9.24 -8.69 9.25
C VAL A 611 9.41 -9.50 10.55
N SER A 612 10.18 -10.60 10.49
CA SER A 612 10.49 -11.42 11.67
C SER A 612 11.41 -10.67 12.64
N PHE A 613 12.43 -9.99 12.10
CA PHE A 613 13.34 -9.14 12.88
C PHE A 613 12.59 -8.00 13.57
N ILE A 614 11.69 -7.31 12.84
CA ILE A 614 10.83 -6.26 13.42
C ILE A 614 9.94 -6.84 14.52
N SER A 615 9.32 -8.01 14.31
CA SER A 615 8.46 -8.63 15.33
C SER A 615 9.24 -8.97 16.61
N GLU A 616 10.44 -9.56 16.50
CA GLU A 616 11.27 -9.89 17.66
C GLU A 616 11.77 -8.63 18.40
N LEU A 617 12.13 -7.56 17.68
CA LEU A 617 12.47 -6.27 18.30
C LEU A 617 11.30 -5.69 19.10
N ILE A 618 10.09 -5.74 18.54
CA ILE A 618 8.89 -5.28 19.24
C ILE A 618 8.61 -6.12 20.50
N ASP A 619 8.83 -7.43 20.43
CA ASP A 619 8.64 -8.33 21.57
C ASP A 619 9.64 -8.03 22.69
N LEU A 620 10.91 -7.77 22.34
CA LEU A 620 11.93 -7.30 23.30
C LEU A 620 11.51 -5.99 23.96
N TRP A 621 10.99 -5.03 23.19
CA TRP A 621 10.56 -3.73 23.73
C TRP A 621 9.33 -3.85 24.64
N HIS A 622 8.40 -4.76 24.33
CA HIS A 622 7.20 -4.96 25.13
C HIS A 622 7.47 -5.64 26.48
N GLN A 623 8.53 -6.45 26.56
CA GLN A 623 8.99 -7.04 27.82
C GLN A 623 9.53 -5.98 28.80
N HIS A 624 9.93 -4.81 28.31
CA HIS A 624 10.52 -3.72 29.09
C HIS A 624 9.55 -2.53 29.26
N THR A 625 8.28 -2.80 29.59
CA THR A 625 7.16 -1.84 29.69
C THR A 625 7.24 -0.83 30.86
N GLY A 626 8.37 -0.73 31.55
CA GLY A 626 8.62 0.33 32.54
C GLY A 626 8.82 1.70 31.88
N THR A 627 8.65 2.78 32.64
CA THR A 627 9.02 4.13 32.17
C THR A 627 10.49 4.11 31.73
N PHE A 628 10.75 4.47 30.46
CA PHE A 628 12.09 4.55 29.86
C PHE A 628 12.96 5.69 30.43
N ASP A 629 12.70 6.11 31.65
CA ASP A 629 13.39 7.21 32.33
C ASP A 629 14.73 6.74 32.92
N ASP A 630 14.94 5.42 33.05
CA ASP A 630 16.20 4.86 33.54
C ASP A 630 17.17 4.52 32.38
N THR A 631 18.29 5.25 32.37
CA THR A 631 19.43 5.04 31.47
C THR A 631 19.95 3.60 31.42
N ALA A 632 19.88 2.85 32.53
CA ALA A 632 20.36 1.47 32.58
C ALA A 632 19.46 0.52 31.78
N THR A 633 18.14 0.70 31.87
CA THR A 633 17.15 -0.10 31.14
C THR A 633 17.26 0.12 29.63
N LEU A 634 17.47 1.37 29.21
CA LEU A 634 17.73 1.72 27.81
C LEU A 634 19.02 1.09 27.26
N ALA A 635 20.11 1.14 28.03
CA ALA A 635 21.37 0.51 27.65
C ALA A 635 21.25 -1.02 27.53
N ALA A 636 20.55 -1.67 28.47
CA ALA A 636 20.29 -3.11 28.42
C ALA A 636 19.46 -3.49 27.18
N LEU A 637 18.44 -2.72 26.85
CA LEU A 637 17.60 -2.96 25.68
C LEU A 637 18.34 -2.75 24.36
N GLN A 638 19.21 -1.74 24.29
CA GLN A 638 20.09 -1.51 23.15
C GLN A 638 21.07 -2.67 22.98
N ALA A 639 21.64 -3.18 24.07
CA ALA A 639 22.52 -4.35 24.05
C ALA A 639 21.78 -5.60 23.53
N GLN A 640 20.57 -5.88 24.04
CA GLN A 640 19.74 -6.99 23.58
C GLN A 640 19.34 -6.85 22.11
N SER A 641 18.97 -5.65 21.67
CA SER A 641 18.63 -5.38 20.26
C SER A 641 19.83 -5.58 19.33
N THR A 642 21.04 -5.22 19.78
CA THR A 642 22.29 -5.40 19.02
C THR A 642 22.70 -6.87 18.99
N ALA A 643 22.50 -7.61 20.08
CA ALA A 643 22.69 -9.05 20.13
C ALA A 643 21.75 -9.76 19.13
N LEU A 644 20.47 -9.39 19.11
CA LEU A 644 19.50 -9.92 18.13
C LEU A 644 19.96 -9.67 16.68
N ALA A 645 20.40 -8.45 16.36
CA ALA A 645 20.95 -8.15 15.03
C ALA A 645 22.20 -8.99 14.69
N SER A 646 23.05 -9.26 15.68
CA SER A 646 24.23 -10.12 15.51
C SER A 646 23.84 -11.58 15.25
N GLU A 647 22.76 -12.07 15.85
CA GLU A 647 22.23 -13.41 15.59
C GLU A 647 21.64 -13.52 14.18
N TYR A 648 20.90 -12.50 13.72
CA TYR A 648 20.43 -12.42 12.32
C TYR A 648 21.61 -12.35 11.32
N THR A 649 22.70 -11.69 11.70
CA THR A 649 23.93 -11.66 10.90
C THR A 649 24.56 -13.03 10.76
N ARG A 650 24.71 -13.78 11.86
CA ARG A 650 25.21 -15.16 11.81
C ARG A 650 24.33 -16.04 10.93
N PHE A 651 23.02 -15.92 11.09
CA PHE A 651 22.04 -16.66 10.31
C PHE A 651 22.14 -16.34 8.81
N TRP A 652 22.16 -15.05 8.45
CA TRP A 652 22.28 -14.63 7.05
C TRP A 652 23.62 -15.05 6.42
N ARG A 653 24.72 -15.00 7.18
CA ARG A 653 26.03 -15.48 6.70
C ARG A 653 25.98 -16.96 6.29
N LEU A 654 25.34 -17.82 7.08
CA LEU A 654 25.17 -19.23 6.70
C LEU A 654 24.36 -19.40 5.41
N ILE A 655 23.29 -18.60 5.26
CA ILE A 655 22.45 -18.60 4.05
C ILE A 655 23.26 -18.22 2.81
N THR A 656 24.03 -17.13 2.89
CA THR A 656 24.85 -16.62 1.77
C THR A 656 26.05 -17.51 1.46
N GLN A 657 26.75 -18.03 2.48
CA GLN A 657 27.93 -18.89 2.33
C GLN A 657 27.62 -20.14 1.50
N TRP A 658 26.44 -20.72 1.70
CA TRP A 658 25.99 -21.91 0.98
C TRP A 658 25.09 -21.59 -0.23
N ASN A 659 24.96 -20.30 -0.57
CA ASN A 659 24.12 -19.80 -1.67
C ASN A 659 22.66 -20.30 -1.60
N LEU A 660 22.11 -20.48 -0.40
CA LEU A 660 20.85 -21.20 -0.23
C LEU A 660 19.63 -20.46 -0.79
N VAL A 661 19.67 -19.12 -0.91
CA VAL A 661 18.59 -18.34 -1.53
C VAL A 661 18.39 -18.77 -2.99
N ALA A 662 19.46 -18.88 -3.76
CA ALA A 662 19.39 -19.31 -5.15
C ALA A 662 19.05 -20.81 -5.27
N ARG A 663 19.54 -21.62 -4.33
CA ARG A 663 19.32 -23.07 -4.32
C ARG A 663 17.93 -23.49 -3.80
N ALA A 664 17.21 -22.59 -3.14
CA ALA A 664 15.89 -22.88 -2.56
C ALA A 664 14.86 -23.31 -3.62
N ASP A 665 15.00 -22.83 -4.87
CA ASP A 665 14.11 -23.14 -5.99
C ASP A 665 14.57 -24.32 -6.87
N GLU A 666 15.69 -24.97 -6.52
CA GLU A 666 16.18 -26.14 -7.27
C GLU A 666 15.14 -27.27 -7.28
N LYS A 667 15.02 -27.98 -8.40
CA LYS A 667 14.19 -29.20 -8.44
C LYS A 667 14.93 -30.33 -7.71
N PRO A 668 14.21 -31.25 -7.04
CA PRO A 668 14.83 -32.44 -6.49
C PRO A 668 15.56 -33.22 -7.59
N VAL A 669 16.77 -33.68 -7.31
CA VAL A 669 17.55 -34.54 -8.23
C VAL A 669 16.77 -35.78 -8.66
N LEU A 670 16.02 -36.39 -7.74
CA LEU A 670 15.11 -37.49 -8.03
C LEU A 670 13.65 -37.04 -7.90
N ASP A 671 12.91 -37.09 -9.01
CA ASP A 671 11.47 -36.86 -8.99
C ASP A 671 10.71 -38.04 -8.36
N GLY A 672 9.41 -37.87 -8.13
CA GLY A 672 8.61 -38.89 -7.43
C GLY A 672 8.53 -40.22 -8.20
N ASN A 673 8.62 -40.17 -9.53
CA ASN A 673 8.60 -41.35 -10.39
C ASN A 673 9.95 -42.10 -10.30
N ALA A 674 11.06 -41.36 -10.32
CA ALA A 674 12.41 -41.87 -10.16
C ALA A 674 12.59 -42.53 -8.78
N VAL A 675 12.07 -41.90 -7.71
CA VAL A 675 12.05 -42.50 -6.36
C VAL A 675 11.25 -43.80 -6.34
N THR A 676 10.07 -43.80 -6.94
CA THR A 676 9.21 -45.00 -7.01
C THR A 676 9.87 -46.13 -7.79
N ALA A 677 10.50 -45.82 -8.92
CA ALA A 677 11.25 -46.78 -9.72
C ALA A 677 12.50 -47.30 -8.99
N CYS A 678 13.11 -46.49 -8.14
CA CYS A 678 14.31 -46.84 -7.38
C CYS A 678 14.01 -47.78 -6.20
N LEU A 679 12.95 -47.51 -5.43
CA LEU A 679 12.66 -48.18 -4.16
C LEU A 679 11.43 -49.10 -4.19
N GLY A 680 10.57 -49.01 -5.20
CA GLY A 680 9.30 -49.74 -5.24
C GLY A 680 8.34 -49.37 -4.09
N CYS A 681 8.51 -48.19 -3.50
CA CYS A 681 7.81 -47.77 -2.29
C CYS A 681 6.36 -47.32 -2.55
N HIS A 682 5.52 -47.40 -1.53
CA HIS A 682 4.13 -46.93 -1.61
C HIS A 682 4.07 -45.40 -1.84
N PRO A 683 3.14 -44.89 -2.70
CA PRO A 683 3.07 -43.46 -3.04
C PRO A 683 2.97 -42.46 -1.86
N LYS A 684 2.41 -42.91 -0.73
CA LYS A 684 2.30 -42.13 0.51
C LYS A 684 3.66 -41.70 1.09
N LEU A 685 4.72 -42.46 0.84
CA LEU A 685 6.06 -42.16 1.38
C LEU A 685 6.86 -41.21 0.47
N ILE A 686 6.41 -40.96 -0.76
CA ILE A 686 7.18 -40.20 -1.75
C ILE A 686 7.53 -38.80 -1.24
N SER A 687 6.55 -38.07 -0.67
CA SER A 687 6.79 -36.71 -0.17
C SER A 687 7.87 -36.69 0.93
N GLN A 688 7.80 -37.63 1.88
CA GLN A 688 8.80 -37.76 2.93
C GLN A 688 10.18 -38.11 2.36
N ILE A 689 10.26 -39.08 1.44
CA ILE A 689 11.51 -39.50 0.81
C ILE A 689 12.11 -38.36 -0.03
N GLN A 690 11.29 -37.57 -0.72
CA GLN A 690 11.74 -36.42 -1.48
C GLN A 690 12.38 -35.33 -0.59
N THR A 691 11.90 -35.16 0.65
CA THR A 691 12.55 -34.28 1.63
C THR A 691 13.97 -34.76 1.96
N PHE A 692 14.19 -36.08 2.09
CA PHE A 692 15.53 -36.65 2.29
C PHE A 692 16.42 -36.51 1.06
N VAL A 693 15.87 -36.71 -0.15
CA VAL A 693 16.60 -36.48 -1.41
C VAL A 693 17.06 -35.03 -1.51
N LEU A 694 16.17 -34.08 -1.18
CA LEU A 694 16.49 -32.66 -1.16
C LEU A 694 17.55 -32.33 -0.10
N ALA A 695 17.44 -32.89 1.11
CA ALA A 695 18.46 -32.74 2.13
C ALA A 695 19.84 -33.21 1.63
N TRP A 696 19.91 -34.42 1.07
CA TRP A 696 21.14 -34.95 0.48
C TRP A 696 21.70 -34.02 -0.61
N GLN A 697 20.83 -33.51 -1.50
CA GLN A 697 21.19 -32.58 -2.57
C GLN A 697 21.78 -31.27 -2.01
N TYR A 698 21.25 -30.75 -0.91
CA TYR A 698 21.76 -29.53 -0.28
C TYR A 698 23.09 -29.74 0.42
N ASP A 699 23.37 -30.93 0.94
CA ASP A 699 24.69 -31.25 1.49
C ASP A 699 25.77 -31.28 0.40
N GLN A 700 25.41 -31.59 -0.85
CA GLN A 700 26.37 -31.54 -1.94
C GLN A 700 26.84 -30.10 -2.26
N PRO A 701 28.15 -29.87 -2.50
CA PRO A 701 28.69 -28.56 -2.89
C PRO A 701 28.18 -28.11 -4.27
N GLN A 702 28.12 -29.04 -5.21
CA GLN A 702 27.69 -28.84 -6.59
C GLN A 702 27.16 -30.16 -7.17
N LEU A 703 26.09 -30.09 -7.96
CA LEU A 703 25.51 -31.26 -8.62
C LEU A 703 26.31 -31.56 -9.89
N GLY A 704 27.05 -32.68 -9.91
CA GLY A 704 27.73 -33.19 -11.09
C GLY A 704 26.79 -33.88 -12.07
N GLY A 705 27.30 -34.27 -13.25
CA GLY A 705 26.53 -35.02 -14.26
C GLY A 705 26.00 -36.37 -13.75
N ASP A 706 26.71 -36.98 -12.79
CA ASP A 706 26.38 -38.30 -12.24
C ASP A 706 25.55 -38.22 -10.94
N ALA A 707 25.13 -37.01 -10.51
CA ALA A 707 24.46 -36.80 -9.23
C ALA A 707 23.15 -37.59 -9.09
N GLU A 708 22.46 -37.88 -10.19
CA GLU A 708 21.25 -38.71 -10.17
C GLU A 708 21.55 -40.16 -9.76
N GLU A 709 22.63 -40.73 -10.30
CA GLU A 709 23.04 -42.11 -10.03
C GLU A 709 23.64 -42.25 -8.61
N GLU A 710 24.43 -41.27 -8.18
CA GLU A 710 24.93 -41.18 -6.81
C GLU A 710 23.78 -41.10 -5.81
N CYS A 711 22.79 -40.24 -6.08
CA CYS A 711 21.61 -40.10 -5.24
C CYS A 711 20.80 -41.40 -5.17
N ARG A 712 20.61 -42.10 -6.30
CA ARG A 712 19.92 -43.41 -6.33
C ARG A 712 20.64 -44.44 -5.48
N THR A 713 21.96 -44.48 -5.56
CA THR A 713 22.80 -45.43 -4.81
C THR A 713 22.73 -45.16 -3.31
N TRP A 714 22.89 -43.89 -2.91
CA TRP A 714 22.72 -43.45 -1.52
C TRP A 714 21.31 -43.77 -1.00
N LEU A 715 20.28 -43.45 -1.79
CA LEU A 715 18.89 -43.62 -1.41
C LEU A 715 18.54 -45.09 -1.15
N LYS A 716 19.03 -46.01 -1.99
CA LYS A 716 18.88 -47.47 -1.77
C LYS A 716 19.57 -47.92 -0.49
N ALA A 717 20.82 -47.49 -0.28
CA ALA A 717 21.58 -47.87 0.90
C ALA A 717 20.91 -47.41 2.22
N GLU A 718 20.42 -46.17 2.28
CA GLU A 718 19.73 -45.66 3.46
C GLU A 718 18.31 -46.24 3.62
N TRP A 719 17.65 -46.58 2.51
CA TRP A 719 16.41 -47.34 2.55
C TRP A 719 16.62 -48.74 3.12
N ASP A 720 17.66 -49.47 2.74
CA ASP A 720 17.89 -50.83 3.23
C ASP A 720 18.29 -50.87 4.71
N LYS A 721 18.91 -49.80 5.23
CA LYS A 721 19.24 -49.65 6.66
C LYS A 721 18.07 -49.26 7.55
N GLY A 722 16.94 -48.83 6.98
CA GLY A 722 15.85 -48.24 7.76
C GLY A 722 16.07 -46.78 8.16
N GLY A 723 17.08 -46.09 7.60
CA GLY A 723 17.47 -44.74 7.98
C GLY A 723 16.50 -43.65 7.52
N ILE A 724 15.77 -43.87 6.42
CA ILE A 724 14.81 -42.91 5.86
C ILE A 724 13.42 -43.07 6.50
N VAL A 725 12.87 -44.27 6.36
CA VAL A 725 11.58 -44.67 6.95
C VAL A 725 11.83 -45.97 7.73
N PRO A 726 11.58 -46.00 9.05
CA PRO A 726 11.71 -47.21 9.85
C PRO A 726 10.90 -48.36 9.27
N PHE A 727 11.38 -49.61 9.43
CA PHE A 727 10.73 -50.79 8.85
C PHE A 727 9.26 -50.91 9.25
N ASP A 728 8.94 -50.58 10.49
CA ASP A 728 7.59 -50.65 11.07
C ASP A 728 6.59 -49.67 10.43
N GLN A 729 7.10 -48.62 9.79
CA GLN A 729 6.30 -47.56 9.16
C GLN A 729 6.15 -47.76 7.64
N ARG A 730 6.73 -48.83 7.07
CA ARG A 730 6.63 -49.14 5.64
C ARG A 730 5.31 -49.84 5.35
N PRO A 731 4.42 -49.25 4.52
CA PRO A 731 3.24 -49.96 4.06
C PRO A 731 3.65 -51.20 3.26
N ALA A 732 2.84 -52.26 3.31
CA ALA A 732 3.06 -53.44 2.49
C ALA A 732 3.21 -53.03 1.00
N PRO A 733 4.17 -53.60 0.27
CA PRO A 733 4.42 -53.22 -1.12
C PRO A 733 3.14 -53.41 -1.95
N PRO A 734 2.85 -52.51 -2.90
CA PRO A 734 1.72 -52.69 -3.79
C PRO A 734 1.86 -54.05 -4.49
N PRO A 735 0.77 -54.83 -4.65
CA PRO A 735 0.84 -56.12 -5.31
C PRO A 735 1.45 -55.94 -6.71
N SER A 736 2.43 -56.78 -7.04
CA SER A 736 3.11 -56.72 -8.34
C SER A 736 2.06 -56.78 -9.45
N LYS A 737 2.23 -55.96 -10.50
CA LYS A 737 1.48 -56.11 -11.76
C LYS A 737 1.94 -57.40 -12.45
N GLY A 738 1.61 -58.55 -11.87
CA GLY A 738 2.00 -59.88 -12.31
C GLY A 738 1.01 -60.95 -11.84
N ASP A 739 0.52 -60.85 -10.60
CA ASP A 739 -0.44 -61.83 -10.07
C ASP A 739 -1.86 -61.27 -10.00
N LYS A 740 -2.49 -61.13 -11.17
CA LYS A 740 -3.96 -61.17 -11.23
C LYS A 740 -4.39 -62.61 -10.98
N ALA A 741 -4.57 -62.98 -9.71
CA ALA A 741 -5.40 -64.12 -9.35
C ALA A 741 -6.75 -63.97 -10.06
N LYS A 742 -7.08 -64.95 -10.92
CA LYS A 742 -8.35 -65.04 -11.65
C LYS A 742 -9.52 -64.84 -10.66
N LYS A 743 -10.16 -63.67 -10.69
CA LYS A 743 -11.48 -63.49 -10.07
C LYS A 743 -12.44 -64.44 -10.77
N LYS A 744 -13.04 -65.37 -10.01
CA LYS A 744 -14.17 -66.18 -10.45
C LYS A 744 -15.28 -65.27 -11.01
N PRO A 745 -15.95 -65.65 -12.11
CA PRO A 745 -17.06 -64.87 -12.63
C PRO A 745 -18.24 -64.91 -11.65
N VAL A 746 -18.72 -63.74 -11.24
CA VAL A 746 -19.97 -63.55 -10.51
C VAL A 746 -21.09 -63.42 -11.55
N PRO A 747 -22.26 -64.07 -11.37
CA PRO A 747 -23.31 -64.08 -12.38
C PRO A 747 -23.99 -62.71 -12.49
N ALA A 748 -24.43 -62.41 -13.72
CA ALA A 748 -25.12 -61.18 -14.08
C ALA A 748 -26.39 -60.96 -13.23
N LYS A 749 -26.55 -59.75 -12.68
CA LYS A 749 -27.82 -59.22 -12.19
C LYS A 749 -28.12 -57.87 -12.87
N THR A 750 -29.11 -57.95 -13.75
CA THR A 750 -30.15 -56.98 -14.16
C THR A 750 -29.90 -55.47 -14.07
N ALA A 751 -30.19 -54.81 -15.19
CA ALA A 751 -29.90 -53.42 -15.55
C ALA A 751 -30.91 -52.37 -15.04
N GLU A 752 -31.45 -52.49 -13.82
CA GLU A 752 -32.50 -51.56 -13.34
C GLU A 752 -32.09 -50.60 -12.21
N GLU A 753 -30.87 -50.68 -11.67
CA GLU A 753 -30.47 -49.85 -10.52
C GLU A 753 -29.60 -48.63 -10.86
N GLY A 754 -29.19 -48.49 -12.13
CA GLY A 754 -28.33 -47.41 -12.61
C GLY A 754 -29.03 -46.06 -12.83
N GLU A 755 -30.35 -46.06 -13.03
CA GLU A 755 -31.09 -44.83 -13.36
C GLU A 755 -31.58 -44.04 -12.13
N ARG A 756 -31.68 -44.67 -10.95
CA ARG A 756 -32.14 -43.98 -9.73
C ARG A 756 -31.10 -43.09 -9.06
N ARG A 757 -29.80 -43.29 -9.31
CA ARG A 757 -28.73 -42.50 -8.67
C ARG A 757 -28.32 -41.22 -9.40
N LYS A 758 -28.76 -41.01 -10.65
CA LYS A 758 -28.46 -39.77 -11.40
C LYS A 758 -29.48 -38.65 -11.19
N ARG A 759 -30.65 -38.91 -10.58
CA ARG A 759 -31.68 -37.89 -10.31
C ARG A 759 -31.62 -37.22 -8.93
N GLN A 760 -30.73 -37.66 -8.02
CA GLN A 760 -30.60 -37.06 -6.67
C GLN A 760 -29.44 -36.07 -6.52
N LYS A 761 -28.85 -35.60 -7.63
CA LYS A 761 -27.74 -34.63 -7.61
C LYS A 761 -28.08 -33.29 -8.28
N SER A 762 -29.37 -33.04 -8.52
CA SER A 762 -29.90 -31.82 -9.11
C SER A 762 -31.23 -31.41 -8.45
N GLU A 763 -31.23 -31.36 -7.11
CA GLU A 763 -32.15 -30.56 -6.29
C GLU A 763 -31.34 -29.79 -5.25
#